data_AF-A0A498N2Q6-F1
#
_entry.id   AF-A0A498N2Q6-F1
#
_cell.length_a   1.000
_cell.length_b   1.000
_cell.length_c   1.000
_cell.angle_alpha   90.00
_cell.angle_beta   90.00
_cell.angle_gamma   90.00
#
_symmetry.space_group_name_H-M   'P 1'
#
loop_
_entity.id
_entity.type
_entity.pdbx_description
1 polymer ?
#
loop_
_entity_poly.entity_id
_entity_poly.type
_entity_poly.pdbx_seq_one_letter_code
_entity_poly.pdbx_strand_id
1 'polypeptide(L)'
;MPSGSGVEVSGETGLRILREILSEQLNPSAMPKINFSEEWHNKYLQEIDQFVENHFPKLPTERLQGSQEGQIQDFLKRTQNMIYDEVLRLTPALKDAGLLDHLKDSYSRHIFTNLDLLLNRDLSVKELFCLIVWGKDLFFSSESKLTVYDPLLLTGEFERAKQKLLQNLQIEMSTRLQCIFENEKKHVHNVDSIKEETFNSIHIDVIQILDYAIRDAKKAGQTLMHAVQILCCGELRSFVQKFVDAENERLKQVKITEKNSVHLFWIIKTCIQLRCYAEQITPDINNSDVYTSTIFMLQKLEGDASASVQKIMNSLAQENLESYFKKRNRHIDILMEAIQMQCACLPETASEIKTVVVKIAYNSVSKVYLECLMKTKFRNLEQCWENAEEKIKEDVQYFHETFSELNDIAAQNQLLQKMSKVLHYSDVDALKITCCELFKDFPQESEQFVPGLLRWKGVLSRQQIEMSTRLQCIFENEKKHVHNVDSITEETFNSIHIDVIQNLHYAILDAEKVGQTLIHAVQILCCGELRSFVQKYVDAEKEHLNKVKFTEKNFKHLFRIINTCMRLRYYAAQISPDKNNSDVYLSTICMLQNLEDGASSTVQNIMNGLAQENLVSHFKKRNRHIDILMEAIQTQCACLPETASEVKTVVVKIAYNSVSKVYLECLMKTKNLEECWGNAMEKIKEVFNIFMKHSLNW
;
A
#
# COMPACT_ATOMS: atom_id res chain seq x y z
N MET A 1 10.85 35.64 -63.98
CA MET A 1 12.21 35.32 -63.49
C MET A 1 12.62 33.99 -64.11
N PRO A 2 13.74 33.91 -64.85
CA PRO A 2 14.21 32.65 -65.39
C PRO A 2 14.94 31.87 -64.29
N SER A 3 14.54 30.62 -64.13
CA SER A 3 15.25 29.57 -63.39
C SER A 3 16.66 29.42 -63.96
N GLY A 4 17.66 29.87 -63.18
CA GLY A 4 19.06 29.81 -63.55
C GLY A 4 19.50 28.39 -63.88
N SER A 5 20.20 28.26 -65.00
CA SER A 5 20.94 27.08 -65.42
C SER A 5 21.82 26.55 -64.28
N GLY A 6 21.63 25.29 -63.91
CA GLY A 6 22.53 24.60 -62.98
C GLY A 6 23.92 24.51 -63.60
N VAL A 7 24.80 25.42 -63.21
CA VAL A 7 26.22 25.32 -63.51
C VAL A 7 26.74 24.20 -62.61
N GLU A 8 27.10 23.06 -63.21
CA GLU A 8 27.81 22.00 -62.50
C GLU A 8 29.16 22.55 -62.02
N VAL A 9 29.25 22.81 -60.72
CA VAL A 9 30.49 23.24 -60.09
C VAL A 9 31.40 22.02 -59.99
N SER A 10 32.66 22.14 -60.44
CA SER A 10 33.63 21.05 -60.34
C SER A 10 33.81 20.62 -58.88
N GLY A 11 34.01 19.32 -58.63
CA GLY A 11 34.16 18.79 -57.27
C GLY A 11 35.27 19.47 -56.45
N GLU A 12 36.35 19.92 -57.10
CA GLU A 12 37.43 20.69 -56.47
C GLU A 12 36.99 22.09 -56.03
N THR A 13 36.19 22.77 -56.85
CA THR A 13 35.66 24.11 -56.52
C THR A 13 34.69 24.02 -55.36
N GLY A 14 33.82 23.00 -55.34
CA GLY A 14 32.91 22.78 -54.22
C GLY A 14 33.64 22.44 -52.91
N LEU A 15 34.73 21.67 -52.96
CA LEU A 15 35.52 21.35 -51.76
C LEU A 15 36.20 22.59 -51.18
N ARG A 16 36.67 23.50 -52.04
CA ARG A 16 37.21 24.80 -51.62
C ARG A 16 36.14 25.65 -50.94
N ILE A 17 34.94 25.73 -51.52
CA ILE A 17 33.80 26.45 -50.93
C ILE A 17 33.43 25.85 -49.57
N LEU A 18 33.41 24.51 -49.43
CA LEU A 18 33.16 23.87 -48.14
C LEU A 18 34.21 24.28 -47.09
N ARG A 19 35.51 24.23 -47.43
CA ARG A 19 36.58 24.65 -46.52
C ARG A 19 36.43 26.10 -46.06
N GLU A 20 36.06 27.00 -46.97
CA GLU A 20 35.83 28.40 -46.66
C GLU A 20 34.59 28.59 -45.76
N ILE A 21 33.52 27.79 -45.93
CA ILE A 21 32.35 27.80 -45.05
C ILE A 21 32.69 27.23 -43.66
N LEU A 22 33.44 26.14 -43.60
CA LEU A 22 33.87 25.50 -42.35
C LEU A 22 34.79 26.44 -41.54
N SER A 23 35.69 27.16 -42.21
CA SER A 23 36.59 28.16 -41.59
C SER A 23 35.99 29.55 -41.36
N GLU A 24 34.67 29.70 -41.52
CA GLU A 24 33.92 30.96 -41.31
C GLU A 24 34.27 32.10 -42.28
N GLN A 25 34.99 31.81 -43.36
CA GLN A 25 35.40 32.79 -44.37
C GLN A 25 34.30 33.08 -45.39
N LEU A 26 33.31 32.19 -45.52
CA LEU A 26 32.14 32.35 -46.38
C LEU A 26 30.82 32.14 -45.63
N ASN A 27 29.78 32.83 -46.12
CA ASN A 27 28.41 32.64 -45.63
C ASN A 27 27.91 31.22 -45.97
N PRO A 28 27.31 30.47 -45.03
CA PRO A 28 26.70 29.16 -45.27
C PRO A 28 25.73 29.11 -46.47
N SER A 29 25.09 30.23 -46.83
CA SER A 29 24.21 30.29 -48.00
C SER A 29 24.92 30.22 -49.37
N ALA A 30 26.27 30.23 -49.38
CA ALA A 30 27.07 30.20 -50.60
C ALA A 30 27.29 28.78 -51.14
N MET A 31 26.86 27.73 -50.44
CA MET A 31 27.05 26.35 -50.88
C MET A 31 26.17 26.05 -52.12
N PRO A 32 26.76 25.71 -53.28
CA PRO A 32 25.99 25.35 -54.46
C PRO A 32 25.32 23.98 -54.29
N LYS A 33 24.22 23.74 -55.02
CA LYS A 33 23.64 22.40 -55.15
C LYS A 33 24.55 21.56 -56.04
N ILE A 34 25.26 20.61 -55.45
CA ILE A 34 26.23 19.77 -56.15
C ILE A 34 25.68 18.35 -56.25
N ASN A 35 25.65 17.79 -57.47
CA ASN A 35 25.52 16.34 -57.67
C ASN A 35 26.93 15.74 -57.58
N PHE A 36 27.21 14.99 -56.52
CA PHE A 36 28.55 14.45 -56.28
C PHE A 36 28.81 13.20 -57.14
N SER A 37 30.01 13.09 -57.71
CA SER A 37 30.56 11.77 -58.00
C SER A 37 30.98 11.11 -56.67
N GLU A 38 30.98 9.78 -56.64
CA GLU A 38 31.31 8.99 -55.43
C GLU A 38 32.70 9.35 -54.85
N GLU A 39 33.69 9.61 -55.72
CA GLU A 39 35.04 10.01 -55.31
C GLU A 39 35.04 11.36 -54.56
N TRP A 40 34.29 12.34 -55.05
CA TRP A 40 34.23 13.66 -54.41
C TRP A 40 33.42 13.63 -53.13
N HIS A 41 32.33 12.86 -53.09
CA HIS A 41 31.53 12.68 -51.88
C HIS A 41 32.41 12.27 -50.69
N ASN A 42 33.24 11.24 -50.87
CA ASN A 42 34.18 10.78 -49.83
C ASN A 42 35.15 11.88 -49.35
N LYS A 43 35.64 12.74 -50.26
CA LYS A 43 36.51 13.88 -49.90
C LYS A 43 35.76 14.93 -49.06
N TYR A 44 34.49 15.19 -49.35
CA TYR A 44 33.65 16.07 -48.51
C TYR A 44 33.42 15.48 -47.11
N LEU A 45 33.14 14.18 -47.02
CA LEU A 45 32.95 13.50 -45.72
C LEU A 45 34.24 13.56 -44.86
N GLN A 46 35.40 13.32 -45.48
CA GLN A 46 36.70 13.42 -44.81
C GLN A 46 36.99 14.85 -44.30
N GLU A 47 36.64 15.87 -45.07
CA GLU A 47 36.84 17.26 -44.66
C GLU A 47 35.96 17.61 -43.44
N ILE A 48 34.74 17.10 -43.40
CA ILE A 48 33.85 17.25 -42.23
C ILE A 48 34.43 16.52 -41.02
N ASP A 49 34.93 15.29 -41.18
CA ASP A 49 35.53 14.54 -40.08
C ASP A 49 36.76 15.26 -39.51
N GLN A 50 37.63 15.79 -40.37
CA GLN A 50 38.80 16.57 -39.95
C GLN A 50 38.39 17.89 -39.27
N PHE A 51 37.32 18.54 -39.75
CA PHE A 51 36.78 19.74 -39.11
C PHE A 51 36.30 19.42 -37.70
N VAL A 52 35.50 18.36 -37.52
CA VAL A 52 35.01 17.95 -36.20
C VAL A 52 36.17 17.61 -35.26
N GLU A 53 37.13 16.78 -35.68
CA GLU A 53 38.30 16.40 -34.88
C GLU A 53 39.10 17.64 -34.39
N ASN A 54 39.26 18.64 -35.25
CA ASN A 54 40.02 19.86 -34.93
C ASN A 54 39.29 20.80 -33.96
N HIS A 55 37.96 20.81 -33.98
CA HIS A 55 37.14 21.74 -33.18
C HIS A 55 36.57 21.07 -31.92
N PHE A 56 36.59 19.73 -31.83
CA PHE A 56 36.10 19.02 -30.66
C PHE A 56 36.90 19.39 -29.40
N PRO A 57 36.26 19.75 -28.28
CA PRO A 57 36.96 20.09 -27.05
C PRO A 57 37.84 18.94 -26.58
N LYS A 58 39.04 19.28 -26.12
CA LYS A 58 39.95 18.29 -25.54
C LYS A 58 39.42 17.81 -24.20
N LEU A 59 39.48 16.50 -24.00
CA LEU A 59 39.10 15.87 -22.75
C LEU A 59 39.96 16.39 -21.58
N PRO A 60 39.38 16.72 -20.41
CA PRO A 60 40.15 17.17 -19.26
C PRO A 60 41.15 16.09 -18.83
N THR A 61 42.38 16.51 -18.52
CA THR A 61 43.43 15.60 -18.04
C THR A 61 43.10 15.14 -16.63
N GLU A 62 43.32 13.86 -16.33
CA GLU A 62 43.13 13.30 -15.00
C GLU A 62 44.14 13.95 -14.03
N ARG A 63 43.71 14.95 -13.26
CA ARG A 63 44.56 15.65 -12.27
C ARG A 63 44.20 15.23 -10.86
N LEU A 64 45.23 15.08 -10.02
CA LEU A 64 45.13 14.65 -8.62
C LEU A 64 44.64 15.73 -7.64
N GLN A 65 44.54 17.02 -8.00
CA GLN A 65 44.37 18.13 -7.03
C GLN A 65 43.45 19.28 -7.47
N GLY A 66 42.34 19.03 -8.15
CA GLY A 66 41.26 20.00 -8.36
C GLY A 66 39.90 19.29 -8.35
N SER A 67 38.78 20.02 -8.24
CA SER A 67 37.46 19.40 -8.35
C SER A 67 37.25 18.88 -9.78
N GLN A 68 37.57 17.60 -10.01
CA GLN A 68 37.38 16.93 -11.29
C GLN A 68 35.94 17.09 -11.80
N GLU A 69 34.96 17.13 -10.87
CA GLU A 69 33.56 17.45 -11.13
C GLU A 69 33.37 18.73 -11.96
N GLY A 70 33.97 19.84 -11.53
CA GLY A 70 33.84 21.12 -12.24
C GLY A 70 34.48 21.08 -13.63
N GLN A 71 35.58 20.35 -13.80
CA GLN A 71 36.23 20.20 -15.10
C GLN A 71 35.42 19.36 -16.07
N ILE A 72 34.78 18.28 -15.58
CA ILE A 72 33.89 17.45 -16.38
C ILE A 72 32.65 18.27 -16.75
N GLN A 73 32.01 18.97 -15.82
CA GLN A 73 30.85 19.82 -16.12
C GLN A 73 31.18 20.91 -17.15
N ASP A 74 32.31 21.60 -17.00
CA ASP A 74 32.76 22.61 -17.95
C ASP A 74 33.02 22.01 -19.33
N PHE A 75 33.66 20.83 -19.39
CA PHE A 75 33.88 20.10 -20.64
C PHE A 75 32.55 19.76 -21.31
N LEU A 76 31.62 19.12 -20.58
CA LEU A 76 30.32 18.71 -21.10
C LEU A 76 29.51 19.92 -21.63
N LYS A 77 29.52 21.02 -20.89
CA LYS A 77 28.84 22.27 -21.28
C LYS A 77 29.47 22.92 -22.52
N ARG A 78 30.81 22.98 -22.60
CA ARG A 78 31.51 23.50 -23.79
C ARG A 78 31.26 22.64 -25.01
N THR A 79 31.35 21.32 -24.87
CA THR A 79 31.05 20.35 -25.93
C THR A 79 29.63 20.53 -26.43
N GLN A 80 28.66 20.62 -25.52
CA GLN A 80 27.27 20.88 -25.89
C GLN A 80 27.13 22.19 -26.66
N ASN A 81 27.53 23.32 -26.09
CA ASN A 81 27.37 24.62 -26.73
C ASN A 81 28.04 24.69 -28.10
N MET A 82 29.28 24.18 -28.21
CA MET A 82 30.00 24.12 -29.49
C MET A 82 29.19 23.36 -30.54
N ILE A 83 28.71 22.16 -30.20
CA ILE A 83 27.95 21.33 -31.15
C ILE A 83 26.66 22.03 -31.57
N TYR A 84 25.94 22.63 -30.62
CA TYR A 84 24.72 23.38 -30.92
C TYR A 84 24.98 24.56 -31.86
N ASP A 85 26.00 25.36 -31.57
CA ASP A 85 26.36 26.55 -32.36
C ASP A 85 26.84 26.16 -33.76
N GLU A 86 27.72 25.16 -33.87
CA GLU A 86 28.30 24.71 -35.14
C GLU A 86 27.25 24.00 -36.02
N VAL A 87 26.43 23.11 -35.46
CA VAL A 87 25.36 22.45 -36.21
C VAL A 87 24.32 23.47 -36.68
N LEU A 88 23.95 24.44 -35.84
CA LEU A 88 23.01 25.50 -36.23
C LEU A 88 23.58 26.36 -37.36
N ARG A 89 24.84 26.79 -37.23
CA ARG A 89 25.54 27.61 -38.23
C ARG A 89 25.68 26.89 -39.57
N LEU A 90 26.01 25.61 -39.57
CA LEU A 90 26.30 24.83 -40.78
C LEU A 90 25.06 24.19 -41.43
N THR A 91 23.93 24.10 -40.71
CA THR A 91 22.68 23.50 -41.22
C THR A 91 22.26 24.04 -42.60
N PRO A 92 22.21 25.36 -42.86
CA PRO A 92 21.77 25.88 -44.16
C PRO A 92 22.65 25.42 -45.33
N ALA A 93 23.97 25.31 -45.12
CA ALA A 93 24.93 24.91 -46.16
C ALA A 93 24.87 23.40 -46.43
N LEU A 94 24.85 22.60 -45.36
CA LEU A 94 25.04 21.16 -45.45
C LEU A 94 23.75 20.40 -45.75
N LYS A 95 22.58 20.97 -45.43
CA LYS A 95 21.28 20.33 -45.68
C LYS A 95 21.04 20.15 -47.18
N ASP A 96 21.26 21.21 -47.96
CA ASP A 96 21.05 21.19 -49.41
C ASP A 96 22.09 20.32 -50.14
N ALA A 97 23.26 20.13 -49.53
CA ALA A 97 24.33 19.25 -50.00
C ALA A 97 24.18 17.79 -49.52
N GLY A 98 23.19 17.45 -48.69
CA GLY A 98 23.04 16.09 -48.14
C GLY A 98 24.19 15.66 -47.21
N LEU A 99 24.94 16.61 -46.64
CA LEU A 99 26.10 16.36 -45.77
C LEU A 99 25.80 16.59 -44.28
N LEU A 100 24.62 17.14 -43.95
CA LEU A 100 24.26 17.50 -42.58
C LEU A 100 24.19 16.28 -41.65
N ASP A 101 23.68 15.15 -42.15
CA ASP A 101 23.58 13.92 -41.35
C ASP A 101 24.98 13.38 -41.02
N HIS A 102 25.93 13.44 -41.96
CA HIS A 102 27.32 13.05 -41.72
C HIS A 102 28.01 13.94 -40.67
N LEU A 103 27.76 15.26 -40.67
CA LEU A 103 28.28 16.15 -39.63
C LEU A 103 27.78 15.74 -38.24
N LYS A 104 26.47 15.52 -38.10
CA LYS A 104 25.86 15.10 -36.83
C LYS A 104 26.39 13.75 -36.38
N ASP A 105 26.53 12.81 -37.31
CA ASP A 105 27.07 11.49 -37.05
C ASP A 105 28.55 11.55 -36.63
N SER A 106 29.33 12.44 -37.23
CA SER A 106 30.73 12.67 -36.87
C SER A 106 30.86 13.20 -35.43
N TYR A 107 30.06 14.19 -35.02
CA TYR A 107 30.01 14.61 -33.61
C TYR A 107 29.55 13.49 -32.68
N SER A 108 28.51 12.74 -33.05
CA SER A 108 28.03 11.61 -32.26
C SER A 108 29.13 10.57 -32.03
N ARG A 109 29.92 10.22 -33.07
CA ARG A 109 31.08 9.33 -32.92
C ARG A 109 32.11 9.86 -31.93
N HIS A 110 32.47 11.15 -32.00
CA HIS A 110 33.43 11.75 -31.07
C HIS A 110 32.90 11.82 -29.64
N ILE A 111 31.60 12.08 -29.46
CA ILE A 111 30.97 12.01 -28.14
C ILE A 111 31.09 10.59 -27.59
N PHE A 112 30.82 9.55 -28.39
CA PHE A 112 30.96 8.17 -27.94
C PHE A 112 32.38 7.81 -27.55
N THR A 113 33.37 8.18 -28.35
CA THR A 113 34.79 7.96 -28.00
C THR A 113 35.15 8.65 -26.70
N ASN A 114 34.70 9.88 -26.48
CA ASN A 114 34.99 10.61 -25.24
C ASN A 114 34.21 10.06 -24.04
N LEU A 115 32.96 9.63 -24.22
CA LEU A 115 32.19 8.95 -23.18
C LEU A 115 32.86 7.64 -22.76
N ASP A 116 33.37 6.86 -23.72
CA ASP A 116 34.10 5.64 -23.43
C ASP A 116 35.36 5.91 -22.61
N LEU A 117 36.16 6.90 -23.03
CA LEU A 117 37.33 7.33 -22.28
C LEU A 117 36.99 7.83 -20.87
N LEU A 118 35.88 8.54 -20.68
CA LEU A 118 35.45 9.01 -19.36
C LEU A 118 34.97 7.86 -18.47
N LEU A 119 34.16 6.94 -19.00
CA LEU A 119 33.62 5.82 -18.25
C LEU A 119 34.69 4.79 -17.86
N ASN A 120 35.84 4.79 -18.55
CA ASN A 120 37.02 4.02 -18.17
C ASN A 120 37.82 4.64 -16.99
N ARG A 121 37.53 5.89 -16.58
CA ARG A 121 38.17 6.54 -15.41
C ARG A 121 37.45 6.24 -14.10
N ASP A 122 38.12 6.45 -12.97
CA ASP A 122 37.52 6.34 -11.64
C ASP A 122 36.68 7.58 -11.30
N LEU A 123 35.46 7.61 -11.82
CA LEU A 123 34.51 8.70 -11.62
C LEU A 123 33.76 8.57 -10.29
N SER A 124 33.58 9.69 -9.60
CA SER A 124 32.70 9.82 -8.44
C SER A 124 31.22 9.68 -8.82
N VAL A 125 30.37 9.43 -7.82
CA VAL A 125 28.91 9.36 -7.97
C VAL A 125 28.34 10.64 -8.60
N LYS A 126 28.82 11.82 -8.18
CA LYS A 126 28.38 13.11 -8.73
C LYS A 126 28.74 13.26 -10.21
N GLU A 127 29.95 12.87 -10.58
CA GLU A 127 30.40 12.94 -11.98
C GLU A 127 29.61 11.99 -12.87
N LEU A 128 29.31 10.78 -12.39
CA LEU A 128 28.46 9.83 -13.10
C LEU A 128 27.03 10.35 -13.27
N PHE A 129 26.45 10.98 -12.24
CA PHE A 129 25.16 11.65 -12.39
C PHE A 129 25.21 12.79 -13.41
N CYS A 130 26.26 13.62 -13.38
CA CYS A 130 26.44 14.71 -14.35
C CYS A 130 26.48 14.17 -15.79
N LEU A 131 27.22 13.09 -16.03
CA LEU A 131 27.31 12.46 -17.35
C LEU A 131 25.96 11.91 -17.83
N ILE A 132 25.23 11.22 -16.96
CA ILE A 132 23.93 10.64 -17.32
C ILE A 132 22.90 11.73 -17.61
N VAL A 133 22.84 12.77 -16.77
CA VAL A 133 21.90 13.90 -16.96
C VAL A 133 22.25 14.67 -18.23
N TRP A 134 23.53 15.02 -18.42
CA TRP A 134 24.00 15.71 -19.62
C TRP A 134 23.68 14.93 -20.88
N GLY A 135 24.01 13.63 -20.89
CA GLY A 135 23.78 12.80 -22.05
C GLY A 135 22.28 12.66 -22.35
N LYS A 136 21.43 12.60 -21.31
CA LYS A 136 19.99 12.62 -21.51
C LYS A 136 19.53 13.90 -22.19
N ASP A 137 19.97 15.05 -21.70
CA ASP A 137 19.57 16.34 -22.23
C ASP A 137 20.12 16.56 -23.65
N LEU A 138 21.30 16.05 -23.95
CA LEU A 138 21.93 16.15 -25.27
C LEU A 138 21.19 15.32 -26.32
N PHE A 139 20.87 14.05 -26.01
CA PHE A 139 20.36 13.11 -27.02
C PHE A 139 18.83 12.97 -27.03
N PHE A 140 18.16 13.15 -25.90
CA PHE A 140 16.72 12.88 -25.76
C PHE A 140 15.86 14.13 -25.52
N SER A 141 16.46 15.32 -25.45
CA SER A 141 15.68 16.57 -25.41
C SER A 141 14.94 16.80 -26.73
N SER A 142 13.76 17.41 -26.65
CA SER A 142 13.02 17.89 -27.84
C SER A 142 13.80 18.89 -28.67
N GLU A 143 14.81 19.53 -28.07
CA GLU A 143 15.70 20.49 -28.72
C GLU A 143 16.95 19.84 -29.33
N SER A 144 17.12 18.52 -29.19
CA SER A 144 18.27 17.78 -29.68
C SER A 144 18.52 18.07 -31.17
N LYS A 145 19.73 18.57 -31.45
CA LYS A 145 20.20 18.83 -32.82
C LYS A 145 20.96 17.64 -33.41
N LEU A 146 21.33 16.67 -32.60
CA LEU A 146 22.11 15.50 -33.00
C LEU A 146 21.21 14.35 -33.42
N THR A 147 21.59 13.68 -34.50
CA THR A 147 21.10 12.34 -34.84
C THR A 147 21.95 11.34 -34.07
N VAL A 148 21.29 10.33 -33.51
CA VAL A 148 21.99 9.25 -32.84
C VAL A 148 22.57 8.32 -33.91
N TYR A 149 23.88 8.40 -34.12
CA TYR A 149 24.60 7.60 -35.12
C TYR A 149 24.36 6.09 -34.94
N ASP A 150 24.45 5.62 -33.70
CA ASP A 150 24.17 4.24 -33.33
C ASP A 150 23.38 4.20 -32.01
N PRO A 151 22.05 4.01 -32.09
CA PRO A 151 21.20 3.92 -30.90
C PRO A 151 21.58 2.77 -29.97
N LEU A 152 22.09 1.66 -30.51
CA LEU A 152 22.50 0.51 -29.68
C LEU A 152 23.76 0.86 -28.88
N LEU A 153 24.75 1.48 -29.53
CA LEU A 153 25.96 1.96 -28.85
C LEU A 153 25.61 2.98 -27.76
N LEU A 154 24.75 3.96 -28.07
CA LEU A 154 24.26 4.94 -27.09
C LEU A 154 23.64 4.26 -25.88
N THR A 155 22.72 3.31 -26.09
CA THR A 155 22.09 2.58 -24.99
C THR A 155 23.09 1.75 -24.19
N GLY A 156 24.09 1.15 -24.84
CA GLY A 156 25.17 0.41 -24.17
C GLY A 156 26.02 1.30 -23.26
N GLU A 157 26.41 2.48 -23.74
CA GLU A 157 27.19 3.46 -22.98
C GLU A 157 26.45 3.98 -21.75
N PHE A 158 25.17 4.33 -21.89
CA PHE A 158 24.36 4.75 -20.74
C PHE A 158 24.08 3.63 -19.75
N GLU A 159 23.87 2.40 -20.22
CA GLU A 159 23.69 1.27 -19.31
C GLU A 159 24.98 0.98 -18.54
N ARG A 160 26.15 1.10 -19.19
CA ARG A 160 27.45 1.00 -18.52
C ARG A 160 27.64 2.11 -17.48
N ALA A 161 27.31 3.36 -17.83
CA ALA A 161 27.34 4.48 -16.89
C ALA A 161 26.41 4.26 -15.70
N LYS A 162 25.19 3.78 -15.95
CA LYS A 162 24.20 3.43 -14.92
C LYS A 162 24.71 2.33 -14.01
N GLN A 163 25.27 1.25 -14.54
CA GLN A 163 25.82 0.15 -13.73
C GLN A 163 26.97 0.63 -12.84
N LYS A 164 27.90 1.42 -13.39
CA LYS A 164 29.01 2.01 -12.63
C LYS A 164 28.51 2.96 -11.54
N LEU A 165 27.50 3.78 -11.85
CA LEU A 165 26.85 4.65 -10.87
C LEU A 165 26.22 3.83 -9.73
N LEU A 166 25.44 2.79 -10.05
CA LEU A 166 24.79 1.97 -9.03
C LEU A 166 25.80 1.28 -8.11
N GLN A 167 26.92 0.78 -8.66
CA GLN A 167 28.00 0.18 -7.86
C GLN A 167 28.65 1.21 -6.93
N ASN A 168 29.05 2.37 -7.45
CA ASN A 168 29.71 3.41 -6.65
C ASN A 168 28.76 3.98 -5.58
N LEU A 169 27.50 4.20 -5.94
CA LEU A 169 26.46 4.66 -5.03
C LEU A 169 26.19 3.64 -3.93
N GLN A 170 26.17 2.35 -4.25
CA GLN A 170 26.05 1.30 -3.24
C GLN A 170 27.19 1.39 -2.22
N ILE A 171 28.44 1.43 -2.68
CA ILE A 171 29.62 1.50 -1.81
C ILE A 171 29.58 2.75 -0.93
N GLU A 172 29.23 3.91 -1.49
CA GLU A 172 29.13 5.16 -0.74
C GLU A 172 28.03 5.06 0.34
N MET A 173 26.83 4.60 -0.02
CA MET A 173 25.71 4.44 0.91
C MET A 173 26.05 3.44 2.02
N SER A 174 26.53 2.24 1.69
CA SER A 174 26.90 1.23 2.67
C SER A 174 27.94 1.77 3.66
N THR A 175 28.93 2.51 3.18
CA THR A 175 29.97 3.11 4.02
C THR A 175 29.39 4.15 4.97
N ARG A 176 28.56 5.08 4.47
CA ARG A 176 27.96 6.14 5.29
C ARG A 176 26.98 5.57 6.33
N LEU A 177 26.16 4.60 5.94
CA LEU A 177 25.23 3.90 6.85
C LEU A 177 26.00 3.13 7.93
N GLN A 178 27.14 2.50 7.58
CA GLN A 178 28.01 1.85 8.57
C GLN A 178 28.62 2.88 9.52
N CYS A 179 29.04 4.06 9.04
CA CYS A 179 29.54 5.12 9.90
C CYS A 179 28.48 5.61 10.90
N ILE A 180 27.23 5.80 10.46
CA ILE A 180 26.10 6.16 11.35
C ILE A 180 25.95 5.10 12.44
N PHE A 181 25.92 3.83 12.05
CA PHE A 181 25.73 2.73 12.99
C PHE A 181 26.87 2.63 14.02
N GLU A 182 28.12 2.80 13.61
CA GLU A 182 29.27 2.76 14.52
C GLU A 182 29.37 4.00 15.42
N ASN A 183 28.92 5.17 14.94
CA ASN A 183 28.82 6.36 15.78
C ASN A 183 27.77 6.16 16.87
N GLU A 184 26.63 5.55 16.55
CA GLU A 184 25.61 5.23 17.55
C GLU A 184 26.16 4.34 18.66
N LYS A 185 26.84 3.24 18.28
CA LYS A 185 27.39 2.30 19.26
C LYS A 185 28.26 2.99 20.32
N LYS A 186 28.98 4.04 19.94
CA LYS A 186 29.83 4.82 20.85
C LYS A 186 29.02 5.71 21.80
N HIS A 187 27.86 6.23 21.37
CA HIS A 187 27.04 7.15 22.15
C HIS A 187 26.12 6.46 23.16
N VAL A 188 25.67 5.24 22.89
CA VAL A 188 24.76 4.48 23.78
C VAL A 188 25.38 4.14 25.15
N HIS A 189 26.70 4.25 25.31
CA HIS A 189 27.36 4.03 26.61
C HIS A 189 27.20 5.17 27.63
N ASN A 190 26.57 6.30 27.25
CA ASN A 190 26.35 7.45 28.14
C ASN A 190 24.85 7.77 28.27
N VAL A 191 24.08 6.82 28.81
CA VAL A 191 22.61 6.85 28.94
C VAL A 191 22.08 8.05 29.72
N ASP A 192 22.88 8.61 30.63
CA ASP A 192 22.46 9.71 31.50
C ASP A 192 22.38 11.09 30.81
N SER A 193 22.70 11.21 29.50
CA SER A 193 22.70 12.52 28.80
C SER A 193 22.32 12.47 27.31
N ILE A 194 21.37 11.63 26.91
CA ILE A 194 20.86 11.62 25.53
C ILE A 194 20.24 13.00 25.25
N LYS A 195 20.95 13.83 24.48
CA LYS A 195 20.44 15.11 23.99
C LYS A 195 19.38 14.86 22.93
N GLU A 196 18.49 15.82 22.74
CA GLU A 196 17.44 15.76 21.71
C GLU A 196 18.00 15.49 20.30
N GLU A 197 19.16 16.05 19.97
CA GLU A 197 19.88 15.77 18.71
C GLU A 197 20.25 14.29 18.57
N THR A 198 20.70 13.64 19.66
CA THR A 198 21.05 12.21 19.68
C THR A 198 19.81 11.32 19.65
N PHE A 199 18.70 11.78 20.24
CA PHE A 199 17.43 11.04 20.20
C PHE A 199 16.86 10.91 18.78
N ASN A 200 17.21 11.84 17.87
CA ASN A 200 16.68 11.88 16.53
C ASN A 200 17.68 11.47 15.43
N SER A 201 18.97 11.36 15.73
CA SER A 201 20.03 11.32 14.71
C SER A 201 19.92 10.13 13.76
N ILE A 202 19.80 8.89 14.25
CA ILE A 202 19.91 7.71 13.35
C ILE A 202 18.91 7.74 12.22
N HIS A 203 17.61 7.76 12.54
CA HIS A 203 16.60 7.58 11.50
C HIS A 203 16.64 8.74 10.52
N ILE A 204 16.89 9.96 11.00
CA ILE A 204 17.07 11.14 10.15
C ILE A 204 18.27 10.95 9.22
N ASP A 205 19.44 10.58 9.74
CA ASP A 205 20.66 10.44 8.96
C ASP A 205 20.53 9.33 7.89
N VAL A 206 19.91 8.20 8.27
CA VAL A 206 19.62 7.08 7.36
C VAL A 206 18.67 7.52 6.25
N ILE A 207 17.56 8.17 6.60
CA ILE A 207 16.56 8.65 5.64
C ILE A 207 17.19 9.68 4.69
N GLN A 208 17.95 10.63 5.21
CA GLN A 208 18.58 11.68 4.40
C GLN A 208 19.55 11.12 3.36
N ILE A 209 20.38 10.14 3.72
CA ILE A 209 21.32 9.50 2.77
C ILE A 209 20.56 8.85 1.62
N LEU A 210 19.54 8.06 1.95
CA LEU A 210 18.78 7.29 0.96
C LEU A 210 17.93 8.21 0.08
N ASP A 211 17.24 9.19 0.67
CA ASP A 211 16.38 10.12 -0.06
C ASP A 211 17.19 11.09 -0.93
N TYR A 212 18.41 11.47 -0.51
CA TYR A 212 19.33 12.23 -1.35
C TYR A 212 19.65 11.49 -2.66
N ALA A 213 20.00 10.20 -2.57
CA ALA A 213 20.32 9.38 -3.73
C ALA A 213 19.12 9.24 -4.70
N ILE A 214 17.92 9.00 -4.15
CA ILE A 214 16.68 8.89 -4.94
C ILE A 214 16.36 10.21 -5.66
N ARG A 215 16.49 11.35 -4.97
CA ARG A 215 16.24 12.68 -5.55
C ARG A 215 17.21 13.02 -6.66
N ASP A 216 18.49 12.68 -6.53
CA ASP A 216 19.47 12.88 -7.61
C ASP A 216 19.17 11.97 -8.81
N ALA A 217 18.81 10.71 -8.58
CA ALA A 217 18.41 9.78 -9.63
C ALA A 217 17.15 10.21 -10.37
N LYS A 218 16.20 10.87 -9.68
CA LYS A 218 14.98 11.42 -10.29
C LYS A 218 15.28 12.47 -11.36
N LYS A 219 16.35 13.27 -11.19
CA LYS A 219 16.77 14.27 -12.19
C LYS A 219 17.18 13.60 -13.51
N ALA A 220 17.89 12.48 -13.41
CA ALA A 220 18.28 11.67 -14.57
C ALA A 220 17.07 10.95 -15.20
N GLY A 221 16.09 10.52 -14.43
CA GLY A 221 14.80 10.05 -14.95
C GLY A 221 14.22 8.87 -14.19
N GLN A 222 12.99 8.49 -14.55
CA GLN A 222 12.19 7.52 -13.79
C GLN A 222 12.83 6.14 -13.71
N THR A 223 13.43 5.64 -14.80
CA THR A 223 14.08 4.33 -14.84
C THR A 223 15.28 4.26 -13.88
N LEU A 224 16.11 5.30 -13.85
CA LEU A 224 17.24 5.34 -12.92
C LEU A 224 16.77 5.53 -11.49
N MET A 225 15.76 6.39 -11.27
CA MET A 225 15.14 6.58 -9.96
C MET A 225 14.65 5.23 -9.38
N HIS A 226 13.95 4.42 -10.17
CA HIS A 226 13.50 3.10 -9.73
C HIS A 226 14.66 2.13 -9.43
N ALA A 227 15.71 2.12 -10.25
CA ALA A 227 16.89 1.30 -9.99
C ALA A 227 17.58 1.70 -8.68
N VAL A 228 17.68 3.02 -8.42
CA VAL A 228 18.24 3.55 -7.17
C VAL A 228 17.32 3.29 -5.98
N GLN A 229 15.99 3.38 -6.13
CA GLN A 229 15.04 2.99 -5.07
C GLN A 229 15.23 1.54 -4.65
N ILE A 230 15.33 0.60 -5.62
CA ILE A 230 15.59 -0.81 -5.33
C ILE A 230 16.91 -0.98 -4.55
N LEU A 231 17.96 -0.25 -4.96
CA LEU A 231 19.24 -0.25 -4.27
C LEU A 231 19.12 0.29 -2.84
N CYS A 232 18.47 1.43 -2.66
CA CYS A 232 18.23 2.06 -1.34
C CYS A 232 17.44 1.13 -0.41
N CYS A 233 16.46 0.39 -0.92
CA CYS A 233 15.73 -0.60 -0.15
C CYS A 233 16.64 -1.75 0.31
N GLY A 234 17.55 -2.22 -0.54
CA GLY A 234 18.55 -3.24 -0.20
C GLY A 234 19.51 -2.78 0.91
N GLU A 235 19.98 -1.54 0.81
CA GLU A 235 20.85 -0.93 1.82
C GLU A 235 20.11 -0.66 3.14
N LEU A 236 18.87 -0.17 3.08
CA LEU A 236 18.02 0.00 4.27
C LEU A 236 17.80 -1.34 4.98
N ARG A 237 17.49 -2.41 4.25
CA ARG A 237 17.34 -3.75 4.84
C ARG A 237 18.62 -4.19 5.56
N SER A 238 19.77 -4.00 4.93
CA SER A 238 21.07 -4.38 5.49
C SER A 238 21.39 -3.59 6.76
N PHE A 239 21.05 -2.29 6.78
CA PHE A 239 21.15 -1.45 7.96
C PHE A 239 20.20 -1.92 9.08
N VAL A 240 18.92 -2.12 8.76
CA VAL A 240 17.89 -2.56 9.71
C VAL A 240 18.25 -3.89 10.34
N GLN A 241 18.76 -4.84 9.57
CA GLN A 241 19.21 -6.13 10.12
C GLN A 241 20.28 -5.92 11.20
N LYS A 242 21.34 -5.16 10.90
CA LYS A 242 22.41 -4.87 11.86
C LYS A 242 21.90 -4.13 13.10
N PHE A 243 20.99 -3.17 12.90
CA PHE A 243 20.35 -2.42 13.96
C PHE A 243 19.53 -3.34 14.88
N VAL A 244 18.67 -4.17 14.29
CA VAL A 244 17.80 -5.10 15.02
C VAL A 244 18.62 -6.14 15.78
N ASP A 245 19.69 -6.68 15.19
CA ASP A 245 20.55 -7.64 15.87
C ASP A 245 21.24 -7.01 17.08
N ALA A 246 21.80 -5.81 16.93
CA ALA A 246 22.47 -5.11 18.03
C ALA A 246 21.50 -4.72 19.15
N GLU A 247 20.32 -4.22 18.82
CA GLU A 247 19.34 -3.81 19.83
C GLU A 247 18.67 -5.00 20.51
N ASN A 248 18.43 -6.11 19.81
CA ASN A 248 17.97 -7.34 20.45
C ASN A 248 18.97 -7.88 21.47
N GLU A 249 20.27 -7.86 21.15
CA GLU A 249 21.30 -8.25 22.12
C GLU A 249 21.34 -7.31 23.32
N ARG A 250 21.13 -6.01 23.13
CA ARG A 250 20.99 -5.04 24.23
C ARG A 250 19.76 -5.31 25.08
N LEU A 251 18.59 -5.52 24.47
CA LEU A 251 17.34 -5.81 25.19
C LEU A 251 17.45 -7.06 26.07
N LYS A 252 18.20 -8.08 25.64
CA LYS A 252 18.48 -9.28 26.46
C LYS A 252 19.34 -8.98 27.69
N GLN A 253 20.22 -7.99 27.61
CA GLN A 253 21.17 -7.62 28.67
C GLN A 253 20.64 -6.54 29.61
N VAL A 254 19.64 -5.78 29.17
CA VAL A 254 19.03 -4.69 29.93
C VAL A 254 18.32 -5.25 31.17
N LYS A 255 18.85 -4.92 32.36
CA LYS A 255 18.06 -5.01 33.59
C LYS A 255 16.96 -3.99 33.49
N ILE A 256 15.71 -4.43 33.55
CA ILE A 256 14.54 -3.56 33.50
C ILE A 256 14.61 -2.59 34.68
N THR A 257 15.01 -1.35 34.42
CA THR A 257 15.08 -0.26 35.41
C THR A 257 14.53 1.01 34.79
N GLU A 258 14.08 1.93 35.64
CA GLU A 258 13.57 3.25 35.24
C GLU A 258 14.55 4.06 34.37
N LYS A 259 15.86 3.83 34.50
CA LYS A 259 16.89 4.52 33.70
C LYS A 259 16.93 4.07 32.23
N ASN A 260 16.34 2.93 31.92
CA ASN A 260 16.38 2.34 30.58
C ASN A 260 15.18 2.74 29.71
N SER A 261 14.21 3.48 30.25
CA SER A 261 12.99 3.87 29.53
C SER A 261 13.28 4.76 28.32
N VAL A 262 14.21 5.72 28.45
CA VAL A 262 14.59 6.64 27.35
C VAL A 262 15.14 5.88 26.14
N HIS A 263 16.00 4.88 26.37
CA HIS A 263 16.52 4.03 25.29
C HIS A 263 15.43 3.22 24.60
N LEU A 264 14.49 2.66 25.38
CA LEU A 264 13.36 1.92 24.82
C LEU A 264 12.46 2.82 23.96
N PHE A 265 12.21 4.05 24.41
CA PHE A 265 11.43 5.02 23.65
C PHE A 265 12.12 5.41 22.35
N TRP A 266 13.45 5.54 22.39
CA TRP A 266 14.28 5.80 21.22
C TRP A 266 14.22 4.64 20.20
N ILE A 267 14.28 3.38 20.66
CA ILE A 267 14.11 2.21 19.79
C ILE A 267 12.74 2.27 19.10
N ILE A 268 11.66 2.46 19.87
CA ILE A 268 10.29 2.53 19.32
C ILE A 268 10.20 3.64 18.27
N LYS A 269 10.77 4.82 18.55
CA LYS A 269 10.78 5.94 17.59
C LYS A 269 11.49 5.58 16.29
N THR A 270 12.70 5.07 16.41
CA THR A 270 13.53 4.70 15.26
C THR A 270 12.84 3.63 14.41
N CYS A 271 12.22 2.63 15.05
CA CYS A 271 11.44 1.60 14.37
C CYS A 271 10.26 2.16 13.58
N ILE A 272 9.43 3.02 14.20
CA ILE A 272 8.27 3.62 13.54
C ILE A 272 8.71 4.44 12.33
N GLN A 273 9.71 5.31 12.50
CA GLN A 273 10.16 6.22 11.45
C GLN A 273 10.80 5.47 10.28
N LEU A 274 11.67 4.48 10.54
CA LEU A 274 12.26 3.66 9.49
C LEU A 274 11.22 2.78 8.78
N ARG A 275 10.17 2.33 9.48
CA ARG A 275 9.08 1.55 8.88
C ARG A 275 8.25 2.41 7.93
N CYS A 276 7.82 3.60 8.38
CA CYS A 276 7.10 4.54 7.53
C CYS A 276 7.92 4.92 6.30
N TYR A 277 9.23 5.12 6.45
CA TYR A 277 10.09 5.39 5.30
C TYR A 277 10.22 4.19 4.36
N ALA A 278 10.37 2.97 4.88
CA ALA A 278 10.41 1.75 4.07
C ALA A 278 9.14 1.58 3.22
N GLU A 279 7.97 1.88 3.79
CA GLU A 279 6.69 1.90 3.07
C GLU A 279 6.68 2.95 1.93
N GLN A 280 7.28 4.12 2.13
CA GLN A 280 7.32 5.20 1.14
C GLN A 280 8.27 4.94 -0.05
N ILE A 281 9.42 4.32 0.20
CA ILE A 281 10.43 4.10 -0.86
C ILE A 281 10.22 2.80 -1.64
N THR A 282 9.33 1.94 -1.18
CA THR A 282 9.03 0.67 -1.85
C THR A 282 8.35 0.93 -3.19
N PRO A 283 8.94 0.52 -4.32
CA PRO A 283 8.29 0.67 -5.62
C PRO A 283 7.06 -0.24 -5.72
N ASP A 284 6.02 0.18 -6.46
CA ASP A 284 4.75 -0.53 -6.72
C ASP A 284 4.90 -1.91 -7.43
N ILE A 285 6.11 -2.42 -7.56
CA ILE A 285 6.43 -3.64 -8.29
C ILE A 285 6.25 -4.84 -7.36
N ASN A 286 5.56 -5.88 -7.85
CA ASN A 286 5.18 -7.17 -7.25
C ASN A 286 6.21 -7.96 -6.39
N ASN A 287 7.39 -7.43 -6.07
CA ASN A 287 8.39 -8.05 -5.20
C ASN A 287 8.09 -7.79 -3.71
N SER A 288 6.89 -8.17 -3.25
CA SER A 288 6.39 -7.92 -1.89
C SER A 288 7.31 -8.46 -0.78
N ASP A 289 8.00 -9.57 -1.04
CA ASP A 289 8.59 -10.41 0.01
C ASP A 289 9.81 -9.77 0.67
N VAL A 290 10.63 -9.04 -0.10
CA VAL A 290 11.84 -8.38 0.42
C VAL A 290 11.49 -7.18 1.30
N TYR A 291 10.44 -6.44 0.94
CA TYR A 291 9.98 -5.26 1.67
C TYR A 291 9.21 -5.65 2.93
N THR A 292 8.38 -6.69 2.82
CA THR A 292 7.67 -7.29 3.96
C THR A 292 8.65 -7.73 5.05
N SER A 293 9.82 -8.26 4.67
CA SER A 293 10.85 -8.66 5.66
C SER A 293 11.41 -7.48 6.47
N THR A 294 11.66 -6.32 5.86
CA THR A 294 12.23 -5.15 6.56
C THR A 294 11.22 -4.56 7.53
N ILE A 295 9.97 -4.39 7.07
CA ILE A 295 8.86 -3.91 7.89
C ILE A 295 8.64 -4.85 9.08
N PHE A 296 8.63 -6.17 8.83
CA PHE A 296 8.44 -7.17 9.88
C PHE A 296 9.54 -7.14 10.95
N MET A 297 10.82 -6.99 10.56
CA MET A 297 11.92 -6.87 11.52
C MET A 297 11.77 -5.66 12.43
N LEU A 298 11.38 -4.51 11.86
CA LEU A 298 11.16 -3.27 12.62
C LEU A 298 9.95 -3.40 13.56
N GLN A 299 8.84 -3.95 13.08
CA GLN A 299 7.63 -4.20 13.89
C GLN A 299 7.92 -5.15 15.05
N LYS A 300 8.71 -6.19 14.82
CA LYS A 300 9.10 -7.14 15.87
C LYS A 300 9.92 -6.44 16.96
N LEU A 301 10.95 -5.68 16.58
CA LEU A 301 11.77 -4.95 17.54
C LEU A 301 10.96 -3.88 18.29
N GLU A 302 10.06 -3.17 17.60
CA GLU A 302 9.11 -2.22 18.19
C GLU A 302 8.24 -2.91 19.26
N GLY A 303 7.71 -4.10 18.94
CA GLY A 303 6.92 -4.92 19.86
C GLY A 303 7.71 -5.37 21.08
N ASP A 304 8.95 -5.85 20.88
CA ASP A 304 9.84 -6.29 21.97
C ASP A 304 10.23 -5.12 22.90
N ALA A 305 10.51 -3.94 22.34
CA ALA A 305 10.76 -2.72 23.10
C ALA A 305 9.50 -2.24 23.85
N SER A 306 8.34 -2.25 23.20
CA SER A 306 7.05 -1.88 23.81
C SER A 306 6.66 -2.81 24.95
N ALA A 307 6.87 -4.12 24.80
CA ALA A 307 6.65 -5.11 25.85
C ALA A 307 7.59 -4.87 27.06
N SER A 308 8.80 -4.39 26.81
CA SER A 308 9.75 -4.01 27.87
C SER A 308 9.30 -2.76 28.61
N VAL A 309 8.81 -1.73 27.90
CA VAL A 309 8.18 -0.54 28.51
C VAL A 309 6.97 -0.95 29.35
N GLN A 310 6.11 -1.83 28.82
CA GLN A 310 4.94 -2.32 29.54
C GLN A 310 5.32 -3.04 30.84
N LYS A 311 6.40 -3.83 30.84
CA LYS A 311 6.92 -4.47 32.06
C LYS A 311 7.38 -3.43 33.10
N ILE A 312 8.08 -2.36 32.68
CA ILE A 312 8.47 -1.26 33.58
C ILE A 312 7.22 -0.63 34.20
N MET A 313 6.25 -0.27 33.37
CA MET A 313 5.01 0.38 33.83
C MET A 313 4.19 -0.53 34.74
N ASN A 314 4.12 -1.84 34.45
CA ASN A 314 3.46 -2.82 35.32
C ASN A 314 4.15 -2.91 36.67
N SER A 315 5.48 -3.02 36.73
CA SER A 315 6.22 -3.07 37.99
C SER A 315 6.01 -1.81 38.82
N LEU A 316 6.10 -0.63 38.19
CA LEU A 316 5.86 0.64 38.84
C LEU A 316 4.44 0.74 39.40
N ALA A 317 3.43 0.34 38.62
CA ALA A 317 2.05 0.29 39.06
C ALA A 317 1.86 -0.72 40.21
N GLN A 318 2.47 -1.91 40.14
CA GLN A 318 2.35 -2.97 41.14
C GLN A 318 2.89 -2.51 42.49
N GLU A 319 4.12 -1.98 42.52
CA GLU A 319 4.79 -1.54 43.75
C GLU A 319 3.99 -0.46 44.48
N ASN A 320 3.43 0.50 43.73
CA ASN A 320 2.65 1.60 44.29
C ASN A 320 1.23 1.17 44.67
N LEU A 321 0.50 0.50 43.78
CA LEU A 321 -0.91 0.15 43.99
C LEU A 321 -1.10 -0.95 45.03
N GLU A 322 -0.24 -1.97 45.08
CA GLU A 322 -0.36 -2.96 46.16
C GLU A 322 -0.24 -2.30 47.53
N SER A 323 0.61 -1.28 47.63
CA SER A 323 0.84 -0.56 48.86
C SER A 323 -0.31 0.39 49.21
N TYR A 324 -0.99 0.94 48.21
CA TYR A 324 -2.20 1.76 48.31
C TYR A 324 -3.39 0.94 48.83
N PHE A 325 -3.67 -0.21 48.22
CA PHE A 325 -4.78 -1.09 48.63
C PHE A 325 -4.58 -1.74 50.01
N LYS A 326 -3.33 -1.89 50.49
CA LYS A 326 -2.99 -2.53 51.78
C LYS A 326 -2.92 -1.55 52.97
N LYS A 327 -2.73 -0.24 52.77
CA LYS A 327 -2.46 0.72 53.86
C LYS A 327 -3.50 1.83 53.89
N ARG A 328 -3.95 2.23 55.08
CA ARG A 328 -4.98 3.26 55.30
C ARG A 328 -4.64 4.68 54.82
N ASN A 329 -3.37 4.99 54.51
CA ASN A 329 -2.91 6.35 54.14
C ASN A 329 -1.70 6.30 53.19
N ARG A 330 -1.91 5.92 51.92
CA ARG A 330 -0.96 6.27 50.85
C ARG A 330 -1.68 7.03 49.75
N HIS A 331 -0.97 7.97 49.15
CA HIS A 331 -1.47 8.80 48.08
C HIS A 331 -1.23 8.10 46.73
N ILE A 332 -2.29 7.99 45.94
CA ILE A 332 -2.24 7.49 44.56
C ILE A 332 -1.36 8.39 43.66
N ASP A 333 -1.18 9.64 44.09
CA ASP A 333 -0.32 10.67 43.49
C ASP A 333 1.12 10.19 43.26
N ILE A 334 1.67 9.37 44.16
CA ILE A 334 3.06 8.87 44.03
C ILE A 334 3.25 8.09 42.72
N LEU A 335 2.24 7.30 42.33
CA LEU A 335 2.28 6.56 41.06
C LEU A 335 2.21 7.52 39.87
N MET A 336 1.34 8.52 39.94
CA MET A 336 1.17 9.50 38.86
C MET A 336 2.41 10.36 38.69
N GLU A 337 3.00 10.87 39.77
CA GLU A 337 4.26 11.61 39.74
C GLU A 337 5.37 10.76 39.11
N ALA A 338 5.48 9.48 39.46
CA ALA A 338 6.48 8.60 38.87
C ALA A 338 6.26 8.40 37.35
N ILE A 339 5.01 8.22 36.90
CA ILE A 339 4.69 8.07 35.47
C ILE A 339 4.92 9.39 34.72
N GLN A 340 4.54 10.53 35.30
CA GLN A 340 4.80 11.85 34.75
C GLN A 340 6.29 12.10 34.59
N MET A 341 7.10 11.75 35.59
CA MET A 341 8.57 11.84 35.51
C MET A 341 9.15 10.98 34.38
N GLN A 342 8.65 9.75 34.19
CA GLN A 342 9.06 8.90 33.07
C GLN A 342 8.70 9.52 31.71
N CYS A 343 7.53 10.15 31.61
CA CYS A 343 7.10 10.82 30.38
C CYS A 343 7.82 12.15 30.14
N ALA A 344 8.24 12.85 31.20
CA ALA A 344 8.98 14.11 31.11
C ALA A 344 10.40 13.94 30.57
N CYS A 345 10.97 12.74 30.63
CA CYS A 345 12.25 12.40 30.02
C CYS A 345 12.21 12.37 28.47
N LEU A 346 11.02 12.44 27.86
CA LEU A 346 10.88 12.49 26.40
C LEU A 346 11.07 13.92 25.87
N PRO A 347 11.82 14.12 24.76
CA PRO A 347 11.89 15.40 24.09
C PRO A 347 10.51 15.87 23.59
N GLU A 348 10.29 17.18 23.50
CA GLU A 348 9.03 17.76 22.99
C GLU A 348 8.75 17.33 21.55
N THR A 349 9.79 17.12 20.74
CA THR A 349 9.71 16.63 19.36
C THR A 349 9.30 15.15 19.23
N ALA A 350 9.01 14.47 20.34
CA ALA A 350 8.62 13.05 20.38
C ALA A 350 7.13 12.83 20.75
N SER A 351 6.23 13.73 20.33
CA SER A 351 4.79 13.66 20.65
C SER A 351 4.12 12.34 20.22
N GLU A 352 4.48 11.79 19.06
CA GLU A 352 3.99 10.49 18.58
C GLU A 352 4.35 9.36 19.55
N ILE A 353 5.57 9.38 20.08
CA ILE A 353 6.07 8.36 21.02
C ILE A 353 5.48 8.57 22.40
N LYS A 354 5.33 9.83 22.84
CA LYS A 354 4.60 10.16 24.06
C LYS A 354 3.22 9.52 24.03
N THR A 355 2.51 9.56 22.89
CA THR A 355 1.21 8.92 22.72
C THR A 355 1.26 7.40 22.96
N VAL A 356 2.22 6.71 22.33
CA VAL A 356 2.41 5.26 22.50
C VAL A 356 2.72 4.90 23.96
N VAL A 357 3.66 5.62 24.57
CA VAL A 357 4.11 5.38 25.95
C VAL A 357 3.01 5.64 26.96
N VAL A 358 2.30 6.77 26.85
CA VAL A 358 1.20 7.12 27.74
C VAL A 358 0.06 6.10 27.61
N LYS A 359 -0.23 5.61 26.41
CA LYS A 359 -1.22 4.53 26.19
C LYS A 359 -0.79 3.22 26.86
N ILE A 360 0.48 2.84 26.76
CA ILE A 360 1.03 1.66 27.45
C ILE A 360 0.90 1.84 28.96
N ALA A 361 1.32 2.99 29.49
CA ALA A 361 1.26 3.30 30.92
C ALA A 361 -0.19 3.25 31.44
N TYR A 362 -1.14 3.88 30.75
CA TYR A 362 -2.54 3.88 31.17
C TYR A 362 -3.15 2.48 31.15
N ASN A 363 -2.85 1.67 30.13
CA ASN A 363 -3.25 0.26 30.07
C ASN A 363 -2.68 -0.54 31.25
N SER A 364 -1.38 -0.38 31.54
CA SER A 364 -0.68 -1.04 32.64
C SER A 364 -1.28 -0.68 33.99
N VAL A 365 -1.45 0.62 34.28
CA VAL A 365 -2.05 1.10 35.53
C VAL A 365 -3.47 0.57 35.69
N SER A 366 -4.28 0.64 34.63
CA SER A 366 -5.67 0.17 34.67
C SER A 366 -5.75 -1.33 35.00
N LYS A 367 -4.94 -2.17 34.36
CA LYS A 367 -4.91 -3.61 34.61
C LYS A 367 -4.46 -3.93 36.04
N VAL A 368 -3.35 -3.33 36.47
CA VAL A 368 -2.82 -3.59 37.82
C VAL A 368 -3.77 -3.07 38.91
N TYR A 369 -4.46 -1.95 38.69
CA TYR A 369 -5.49 -1.45 39.60
C TYR A 369 -6.62 -2.46 39.77
N LEU A 370 -7.15 -2.98 38.65
CA LEU A 370 -8.21 -4.00 38.68
C LEU A 370 -7.73 -5.30 39.35
N GLU A 371 -6.49 -5.72 39.12
CA GLU A 371 -5.91 -6.89 39.79
C GLU A 371 -5.79 -6.68 41.31
N CYS A 372 -5.33 -5.51 41.76
CA CYS A 372 -5.23 -5.17 43.18
C CYS A 372 -6.61 -5.10 43.84
N LEU A 373 -7.58 -4.51 43.14
CA LEU A 373 -8.98 -4.45 43.56
C LEU A 373 -9.54 -5.86 43.77
N MET A 374 -9.37 -6.73 42.78
CA MET A 374 -9.86 -8.11 42.79
C MET A 374 -9.20 -8.99 43.87
N LYS A 375 -7.93 -8.73 44.21
CA LYS A 375 -7.21 -9.41 45.29
C LYS A 375 -7.65 -8.96 46.69
N THR A 376 -8.26 -7.78 46.80
CA THR A 376 -8.65 -7.20 48.09
C THR A 376 -10.13 -7.42 48.35
N LYS A 377 -10.51 -7.87 49.55
CA LYS A 377 -11.93 -8.09 49.88
C LYS A 377 -12.68 -6.76 49.98
N PHE A 378 -13.87 -6.67 49.38
CA PHE A 378 -14.74 -5.48 49.41
C PHE A 378 -14.88 -4.87 50.83
N ARG A 379 -15.23 -5.69 51.82
CA ARG A 379 -15.38 -5.26 53.22
C ARG A 379 -14.11 -4.62 53.82
N ASN A 380 -12.93 -5.07 53.41
CA ASN A 380 -11.67 -4.48 53.88
C ASN A 380 -11.47 -3.09 53.29
N LEU A 381 -11.92 -2.87 52.05
CA LEU A 381 -11.85 -1.58 51.39
C LEU A 381 -12.89 -0.61 51.96
N GLU A 382 -14.11 -1.06 52.25
CA GLU A 382 -15.07 -0.23 53.00
C GLU A 382 -14.54 0.20 54.38
N GLN A 383 -13.81 -0.67 55.09
CA GLN A 383 -13.19 -0.31 56.37
C GLN A 383 -12.00 0.66 56.26
N CYS A 384 -11.43 0.79 55.06
CA CYS A 384 -10.29 1.68 54.80
C CYS A 384 -10.71 2.99 54.15
N TRP A 385 -11.74 2.97 53.30
CA TRP A 385 -12.16 4.08 52.44
C TRP A 385 -13.55 4.62 52.79
N GLU A 386 -14.25 4.01 53.75
CA GLU A 386 -15.64 4.28 54.14
C GLU A 386 -16.66 3.95 53.03
N ASN A 387 -16.48 4.50 51.83
CA ASN A 387 -17.24 4.19 50.63
C ASN A 387 -16.30 3.74 49.50
N ALA A 388 -16.20 2.43 49.32
CA ALA A 388 -15.31 1.85 48.30
C ALA A 388 -15.75 2.18 46.87
N GLU A 389 -17.06 2.29 46.60
CA GLU A 389 -17.58 2.58 45.25
C GLU A 389 -17.25 4.01 44.83
N GLU A 390 -17.55 5.01 45.67
CA GLU A 390 -17.22 6.41 45.37
C GLU A 390 -15.70 6.59 45.28
N LYS A 391 -14.93 5.92 46.14
CA LYS A 391 -13.48 6.03 46.08
C LYS A 391 -12.89 5.50 44.77
N ILE A 392 -13.39 4.38 44.26
CA ILE A 392 -12.98 3.85 42.96
C ILE A 392 -13.33 4.86 41.85
N LYS A 393 -14.51 5.48 41.91
CA LYS A 393 -14.92 6.49 40.93
C LYS A 393 -13.99 7.71 40.93
N GLU A 394 -13.63 8.20 42.11
CA GLU A 394 -12.64 9.28 42.27
C GLU A 394 -11.29 8.89 41.68
N ASP A 395 -10.77 7.70 42.01
CA ASP A 395 -9.47 7.23 41.52
C ASP A 395 -9.47 7.09 39.99
N VAL A 396 -10.56 6.55 39.42
CA VAL A 396 -10.71 6.41 37.96
C VAL A 396 -10.77 7.77 37.27
N GLN A 397 -11.49 8.74 37.85
CA GLN A 397 -11.55 10.09 37.33
C GLN A 397 -10.17 10.76 37.38
N TYR A 398 -9.48 10.63 38.50
CA TYR A 398 -8.14 11.17 38.70
C TYR A 398 -7.13 10.61 37.70
N PHE A 399 -7.12 9.29 37.47
CA PHE A 399 -6.28 8.70 36.43
C PHE A 399 -6.63 9.24 35.05
N HIS A 400 -7.93 9.34 34.73
CA HIS A 400 -8.35 9.82 33.44
C HIS A 400 -7.91 11.27 33.18
N GLU A 401 -8.08 12.16 34.15
CA GLU A 401 -7.63 13.55 34.08
C GLU A 401 -6.11 13.61 33.90
N THR A 402 -5.36 12.90 34.75
CA THR A 402 -3.89 12.89 34.70
C THR A 402 -3.35 12.36 33.36
N PHE A 403 -3.91 11.26 32.85
CA PHE A 403 -3.47 10.70 31.56
C PHE A 403 -3.91 11.57 30.37
N SER A 404 -5.03 12.30 30.49
CA SER A 404 -5.46 13.27 29.48
C SER A 404 -4.52 14.48 29.43
N GLU A 405 -4.12 15.01 30.58
CA GLU A 405 -3.11 16.08 30.68
C GLU A 405 -1.76 15.67 30.05
N LEU A 406 -1.38 14.39 30.21
CA LEU A 406 -0.19 13.86 29.56
C LEU A 406 -0.38 13.70 28.05
N ASN A 407 -1.55 13.25 27.60
CA ASN A 407 -1.91 13.11 26.20
C ASN A 407 -3.44 12.93 25.98
N ASP A 408 -4.08 13.87 25.29
CA ASP A 408 -5.53 13.83 25.00
C ASP A 408 -6.00 12.55 24.30
N ILE A 409 -5.15 11.92 23.48
CA ILE A 409 -5.49 10.70 22.74
C ILE A 409 -5.47 9.48 23.66
N ALA A 410 -4.65 9.50 24.72
CA ALA A 410 -4.62 8.41 25.69
C ALA A 410 -5.93 8.31 26.50
N ALA A 411 -6.69 9.41 26.61
CA ALA A 411 -8.04 9.44 27.19
C ALA A 411 -9.04 8.50 26.50
N GLN A 412 -8.75 8.03 25.29
CA GLN A 412 -9.58 7.04 24.60
C GLN A 412 -9.56 5.65 25.26
N ASN A 413 -8.63 5.39 26.20
CA ASN A 413 -8.66 4.16 26.98
C ASN A 413 -9.78 4.19 28.02
N GLN A 414 -10.91 3.59 27.67
CA GLN A 414 -12.11 3.57 28.51
C GLN A 414 -12.20 2.31 29.40
N LEU A 415 -11.19 1.43 29.43
CA LEU A 415 -11.28 0.16 30.15
C LEU A 415 -11.67 0.36 31.61
N LEU A 416 -10.90 1.17 32.34
CA LEU A 416 -11.11 1.38 33.77
C LEU A 416 -12.40 2.15 34.05
N GLN A 417 -12.76 3.12 33.20
CA GLN A 417 -14.04 3.83 33.27
C GLN A 417 -15.23 2.89 33.10
N LYS A 418 -15.22 2.05 32.06
CA LYS A 418 -16.31 1.09 31.81
C LYS A 418 -16.39 0.02 32.91
N MET A 419 -15.24 -0.47 33.41
CA MET A 419 -15.21 -1.40 34.54
C MET A 419 -15.72 -0.76 35.84
N SER A 420 -15.47 0.54 36.07
CA SER A 420 -16.04 1.28 37.21
C SER A 420 -17.56 1.41 37.12
N LYS A 421 -18.13 1.57 35.90
CA LYS A 421 -19.58 1.55 35.69
C LYS A 421 -20.21 0.21 36.06
N VAL A 422 -19.54 -0.91 35.79
CA VAL A 422 -19.99 -2.24 36.24
C VAL A 422 -20.10 -2.30 37.76
N LEU A 423 -19.20 -1.63 38.47
CA LEU A 423 -19.25 -1.54 39.93
C LEU A 423 -20.35 -0.60 40.45
N HIS A 424 -20.73 0.44 39.70
CA HIS A 424 -21.78 1.39 40.12
C HIS A 424 -23.20 0.93 39.82
N TYR A 425 -23.42 0.21 38.72
CA TYR A 425 -24.79 -0.17 38.36
C TYR A 425 -25.37 -1.23 39.30
N SER A 426 -26.60 -0.97 39.76
CA SER A 426 -27.44 -1.90 40.52
C SER A 426 -28.57 -2.48 39.68
N ASP A 427 -28.87 -1.84 38.54
CA ASP A 427 -29.83 -2.32 37.56
C ASP A 427 -29.21 -3.41 36.68
N VAL A 428 -29.91 -4.54 36.58
CA VAL A 428 -29.45 -5.74 35.87
C VAL A 428 -29.36 -5.50 34.38
N ASP A 429 -30.25 -4.69 33.81
CA ASP A 429 -30.26 -4.44 32.36
C ASP A 429 -29.16 -3.43 31.95
N ALA A 430 -28.94 -2.38 32.74
CA ALA A 430 -27.77 -1.49 32.58
C ALA A 430 -26.44 -2.25 32.71
N LEU A 431 -26.35 -3.21 33.64
CA LEU A 431 -25.19 -4.08 33.79
C LEU A 431 -24.96 -4.94 32.55
N LYS A 432 -26.00 -5.58 32.00
CA LYS A 432 -25.90 -6.37 30.76
C LYS A 432 -25.38 -5.54 29.60
N ILE A 433 -25.94 -4.35 29.37
CA ILE A 433 -25.52 -3.46 28.28
C ILE A 433 -24.04 -3.09 28.43
N THR A 434 -23.64 -2.69 29.64
CA THR A 434 -22.25 -2.30 29.93
C THR A 434 -21.28 -3.47 29.76
N CYS A 435 -21.65 -4.66 30.23
CA CYS A 435 -20.86 -5.87 30.02
C CYS A 435 -20.74 -6.19 28.53
N CYS A 436 -21.82 -6.11 27.74
CA CYS A 436 -21.77 -6.33 26.30
C CYS A 436 -20.79 -5.37 25.60
N GLU A 437 -20.83 -4.09 25.92
CA GLU A 437 -19.88 -3.11 25.38
C GLU A 437 -18.43 -3.44 25.79
N LEU A 438 -18.22 -3.85 27.04
CA LEU A 438 -16.90 -4.25 27.54
C LEU A 438 -16.36 -5.47 26.79
N PHE A 439 -17.17 -6.52 26.60
CA PHE A 439 -16.76 -7.71 25.85
C PHE A 439 -16.50 -7.43 24.36
N LYS A 440 -17.18 -6.42 23.79
CA LYS A 440 -16.93 -5.95 22.43
C LYS A 440 -15.61 -5.18 22.32
N ASP A 441 -15.39 -4.21 23.21
CA ASP A 441 -14.27 -3.28 23.09
C ASP A 441 -12.97 -3.83 23.72
N PHE A 442 -13.09 -4.65 24.76
CA PHE A 442 -11.99 -5.21 25.56
C PHE A 442 -12.22 -6.70 25.85
N PRO A 443 -12.24 -7.58 24.84
CA PRO A 443 -12.67 -8.96 25.00
C PRO A 443 -11.82 -9.76 26.00
N GLN A 444 -10.49 -9.60 25.94
CA GLN A 444 -9.56 -10.36 26.80
C GLN A 444 -9.62 -9.87 28.25
N GLU A 445 -9.61 -8.56 28.46
CA GLU A 445 -9.71 -7.97 29.79
C GLU A 445 -11.07 -8.22 30.42
N SER A 446 -12.15 -8.19 29.63
CA SER A 446 -13.50 -8.42 30.12
C SER A 446 -13.71 -9.84 30.61
N GLU A 447 -13.18 -10.82 29.87
CA GLU A 447 -13.14 -12.22 30.30
C GLU A 447 -12.42 -12.37 31.65
N GLN A 448 -11.29 -11.69 31.81
CA GLN A 448 -10.49 -11.75 33.02
C GLN A 448 -11.18 -11.09 34.23
N PHE A 449 -11.74 -9.88 34.05
CA PHE A 449 -12.13 -9.03 35.17
C PHE A 449 -13.63 -9.00 35.45
N VAL A 450 -14.52 -9.01 34.45
CA VAL A 450 -15.97 -8.81 34.66
C VAL A 450 -16.58 -9.87 35.59
N PRO A 451 -16.36 -11.19 35.40
CA PRO A 451 -16.93 -12.20 36.30
C PRO A 451 -16.38 -12.09 37.73
N GLY A 452 -15.16 -11.58 37.86
CA GLY A 452 -14.54 -11.29 39.14
C GLY A 452 -15.22 -10.11 39.83
N LEU A 453 -15.36 -8.98 39.13
CA LEU A 453 -15.92 -7.74 39.65
C LEU A 453 -17.38 -7.91 40.10
N LEU A 454 -18.19 -8.62 39.32
CA LEU A 454 -19.57 -8.92 39.67
C LEU A 454 -19.67 -9.78 40.95
N ARG A 455 -18.75 -10.75 41.11
CA ARG A 455 -18.65 -11.55 42.35
C ARG A 455 -18.12 -10.72 43.53
N TRP A 456 -17.17 -9.83 43.26
CA TRP A 456 -16.53 -8.98 44.24
C TRP A 456 -17.52 -7.98 44.87
N LYS A 457 -18.42 -7.40 44.06
CA LYS A 457 -19.51 -6.52 44.53
C LYS A 457 -20.55 -7.27 45.39
N GLY A 458 -20.82 -8.55 45.08
CA GLY A 458 -21.68 -9.41 45.90
C GLY A 458 -23.17 -9.06 45.89
N VAL A 459 -23.61 -8.11 45.06
CA VAL A 459 -25.00 -7.64 44.96
C VAL A 459 -25.85 -8.53 44.03
N LEU A 460 -25.23 -9.27 43.12
CA LEU A 460 -25.93 -10.16 42.18
C LEU A 460 -25.98 -11.61 42.65
N SER A 461 -27.07 -12.29 42.33
CA SER A 461 -27.20 -13.73 42.57
C SER A 461 -26.28 -14.54 41.65
N ARG A 462 -25.94 -15.77 42.06
CA ARG A 462 -25.08 -16.66 41.28
C ARG A 462 -25.63 -16.93 39.87
N GLN A 463 -26.96 -17.03 39.73
CA GLN A 463 -27.65 -17.18 38.44
C GLN A 463 -27.52 -15.93 37.55
N GLN A 464 -27.58 -14.72 38.13
CA GLN A 464 -27.41 -13.47 37.36
C GLN A 464 -25.97 -13.31 36.85
N ILE A 465 -24.98 -13.72 37.66
CA ILE A 465 -23.58 -13.74 37.26
C ILE A 465 -23.39 -14.74 36.12
N GLU A 466 -23.92 -15.96 36.26
CA GLU A 466 -23.84 -17.03 35.25
C GLU A 466 -24.56 -16.65 33.94
N MET A 467 -25.64 -15.85 34.01
CA MET A 467 -26.31 -15.28 32.85
C MET A 467 -25.45 -14.20 32.14
N SER A 468 -24.73 -13.37 32.91
CA SER A 468 -23.75 -12.43 32.35
C SER A 468 -22.55 -13.14 31.72
N THR A 469 -22.11 -14.27 32.28
CA THR A 469 -21.06 -15.12 31.69
C THR A 469 -21.56 -15.89 30.47
N ARG A 470 -22.87 -16.19 30.35
CA ARG A 470 -23.42 -16.82 29.14
C ARG A 470 -23.42 -15.90 27.92
N LEU A 471 -23.50 -14.58 28.11
CA LEU A 471 -23.27 -13.60 27.04
C LEU A 471 -21.85 -13.74 26.45
N GLN A 472 -20.86 -14.13 27.25
CA GLN A 472 -19.51 -14.47 26.79
C GLN A 472 -19.49 -15.65 25.81
N CYS A 473 -20.28 -16.71 26.05
CA CYS A 473 -20.36 -17.85 25.14
C CYS A 473 -20.94 -17.47 23.76
N ILE A 474 -21.83 -16.47 23.72
CA ILE A 474 -22.41 -15.97 22.47
C ILE A 474 -21.32 -15.22 21.67
N PHE A 475 -20.56 -14.33 22.32
CA PHE A 475 -19.49 -13.56 21.66
C PHE A 475 -18.22 -14.37 21.32
N GLU A 476 -17.82 -15.35 22.15
CA GLU A 476 -16.65 -16.21 21.87
C GLU A 476 -16.88 -17.18 20.70
N ASN A 477 -18.11 -17.70 20.55
CA ASN A 477 -18.48 -18.50 19.40
C ASN A 477 -18.40 -17.68 18.09
N GLU A 478 -18.67 -16.38 18.14
CA GLU A 478 -18.56 -15.50 16.96
C GLU A 478 -17.10 -15.14 16.62
N LYS A 479 -16.24 -14.89 17.62
CA LYS A 479 -14.84 -14.48 17.40
C LYS A 479 -13.96 -15.56 16.76
N LYS A 480 -14.18 -16.85 17.09
CA LYS A 480 -13.44 -17.98 16.49
C LYS A 480 -13.68 -18.12 14.98
N HIS A 481 -14.84 -17.69 14.48
CA HIS A 481 -15.20 -17.88 13.06
C HIS A 481 -14.94 -16.64 12.19
N VAL A 482 -14.95 -15.42 12.77
CA VAL A 482 -14.77 -14.17 12.01
C VAL A 482 -13.29 -13.79 11.79
N HIS A 483 -12.37 -14.22 12.65
CA HIS A 483 -10.94 -13.89 12.51
C HIS A 483 -10.16 -14.77 11.52
N ASN A 484 -10.77 -15.85 11.02
CA ASN A 484 -10.10 -16.79 10.14
C ASN A 484 -10.39 -16.51 8.64
N VAL A 485 -10.96 -15.35 8.32
CA VAL A 485 -11.47 -15.01 6.96
C VAL A 485 -10.37 -14.75 5.94
N ASP A 486 -9.17 -14.39 6.39
CA ASP A 486 -8.08 -13.97 5.50
C ASP A 486 -7.33 -15.15 4.82
N SER A 487 -7.64 -16.40 5.15
CA SER A 487 -6.98 -17.60 4.57
C SER A 487 -7.93 -18.74 4.20
N ILE A 488 -9.17 -18.42 3.82
CA ILE A 488 -10.24 -19.41 3.67
C ILE A 488 -10.23 -20.07 2.29
N THR A 489 -10.17 -21.41 2.28
CA THR A 489 -10.51 -22.22 1.11
C THR A 489 -12.03 -22.23 0.86
N GLU A 490 -12.44 -22.45 -0.38
CA GLU A 490 -13.82 -22.40 -0.88
C GLU A 490 -14.85 -23.18 -0.03
N GLU A 491 -14.41 -24.25 0.63
CA GLU A 491 -15.23 -25.15 1.44
C GLU A 491 -15.44 -24.63 2.87
N THR A 492 -14.42 -23.99 3.47
CA THR A 492 -14.47 -23.44 4.83
C THR A 492 -15.38 -22.21 4.90
N PHE A 493 -15.49 -21.45 3.81
CA PHE A 493 -16.38 -20.29 3.73
C PHE A 493 -17.87 -20.66 3.82
N ASN A 494 -18.27 -21.75 3.15
CA ASN A 494 -19.65 -22.25 3.16
C ASN A 494 -20.05 -22.79 4.54
N SER A 495 -19.11 -23.41 5.28
CA SER A 495 -19.32 -23.78 6.68
C SER A 495 -19.59 -22.54 7.53
N ILE A 496 -18.72 -21.52 7.42
CA ILE A 496 -18.79 -20.31 8.26
C ILE A 496 -20.10 -19.55 8.07
N HIS A 497 -20.63 -19.44 6.84
CA HIS A 497 -21.94 -18.82 6.63
C HIS A 497 -23.08 -19.58 7.30
N ILE A 498 -23.08 -20.91 7.21
CA ILE A 498 -24.10 -21.75 7.83
C ILE A 498 -23.98 -21.66 9.35
N ASP A 499 -22.76 -21.70 9.87
CA ASP A 499 -22.47 -21.63 11.30
C ASP A 499 -22.87 -20.28 11.90
N VAL A 500 -22.55 -19.16 11.24
CA VAL A 500 -22.95 -17.81 11.70
C VAL A 500 -24.47 -17.66 11.70
N ILE A 501 -25.15 -18.07 10.63
CA ILE A 501 -26.61 -18.00 10.52
C ILE A 501 -27.29 -18.90 11.57
N GLN A 502 -26.76 -20.10 11.78
CA GLN A 502 -27.27 -21.03 12.79
C GLN A 502 -27.06 -20.48 14.20
N ASN A 503 -25.88 -19.93 14.51
CA ASN A 503 -25.59 -19.36 15.82
C ASN A 503 -26.47 -18.15 16.16
N LEU A 504 -26.65 -17.23 15.21
CA LEU A 504 -27.57 -16.10 15.36
C LEU A 504 -29.01 -16.59 15.54
N HIS A 505 -29.41 -17.64 14.83
CA HIS A 505 -30.75 -18.23 14.96
C HIS A 505 -30.94 -18.90 16.33
N TYR A 506 -29.95 -19.64 16.83
CA TYR A 506 -29.98 -20.24 18.16
C TYR A 506 -30.00 -19.17 19.27
N ALA A 507 -29.27 -18.07 19.12
CA ALA A 507 -29.32 -16.95 20.06
C ALA A 507 -30.72 -16.34 20.17
N ILE A 508 -31.42 -16.19 19.03
CA ILE A 508 -32.81 -15.71 19.00
C ILE A 508 -33.75 -16.74 19.65
N LEU A 509 -33.63 -18.03 19.31
CA LEU A 509 -34.44 -19.10 19.89
C LEU A 509 -34.23 -19.26 21.40
N ASP A 510 -33.03 -19.01 21.91
CA ASP A 510 -32.76 -19.03 23.35
C ASP A 510 -33.28 -17.77 24.03
N ALA A 511 -33.27 -16.62 23.36
CA ALA A 511 -33.91 -15.40 23.86
C ALA A 511 -35.43 -15.54 23.96
N GLU A 512 -36.06 -16.28 23.03
CA GLU A 512 -37.49 -16.59 23.04
C GLU A 512 -37.93 -17.31 24.32
N LYS A 513 -37.07 -18.13 24.92
CA LYS A 513 -37.35 -18.86 26.16
C LYS A 513 -37.36 -17.96 27.40
N VAL A 514 -36.81 -16.75 27.32
CA VAL A 514 -36.58 -15.86 28.47
C VAL A 514 -37.60 -14.72 28.53
N GLY A 515 -38.00 -14.16 27.38
CA GLY A 515 -39.08 -13.17 27.32
C GLY A 515 -38.93 -12.11 26.22
N GLN A 516 -40.04 -11.44 25.90
CA GLN A 516 -40.19 -10.59 24.71
C GLN A 516 -39.19 -9.42 24.62
N THR A 517 -38.84 -8.81 25.76
CA THR A 517 -37.88 -7.69 25.80
C THR A 517 -36.47 -8.14 25.43
N LEU A 518 -36.06 -9.35 25.83
CA LEU A 518 -34.75 -9.90 25.49
C LEU A 518 -34.69 -10.28 24.01
N ILE A 519 -35.77 -10.80 23.45
CA ILE A 519 -35.87 -11.09 22.01
C ILE A 519 -35.56 -9.83 21.20
N HIS A 520 -36.17 -8.70 21.55
CA HIS A 520 -35.96 -7.44 20.82
C HIS A 520 -34.51 -6.96 20.93
N ALA A 521 -33.89 -7.04 22.12
CA ALA A 521 -32.49 -6.65 22.31
C ALA A 521 -31.52 -7.57 21.56
N VAL A 522 -31.76 -8.89 21.58
CA VAL A 522 -30.97 -9.88 20.86
C VAL A 522 -31.13 -9.71 19.35
N GLN A 523 -32.35 -9.43 18.85
CA GLN A 523 -32.58 -9.13 17.44
C GLN A 523 -31.82 -7.88 16.97
N ILE A 524 -31.80 -6.80 17.78
CA ILE A 524 -31.00 -5.60 17.48
C ILE A 524 -29.50 -5.94 17.39
N LEU A 525 -28.98 -6.70 18.35
CA LEU A 525 -27.57 -7.12 18.38
C LEU A 525 -27.24 -8.02 17.18
N CYS A 526 -28.07 -9.04 16.90
CA CYS A 526 -27.92 -9.91 15.73
C CYS A 526 -27.98 -9.13 14.42
N CYS A 527 -28.81 -8.09 14.30
CA CYS A 527 -28.83 -7.21 13.13
C CYS A 527 -27.53 -6.41 12.99
N GLY A 528 -26.97 -5.92 14.10
CA GLY A 528 -25.69 -5.21 14.11
C GLY A 528 -24.52 -6.10 13.69
N GLU A 529 -24.46 -7.33 14.21
CA GLU A 529 -23.41 -8.29 13.85
C GLU A 529 -23.56 -8.82 12.42
N LEU A 530 -24.80 -9.11 11.98
CA LEU A 530 -25.07 -9.45 10.59
C LEU A 530 -24.60 -8.33 9.65
N ARG A 531 -24.84 -7.07 10.01
CA ARG A 531 -24.35 -5.92 9.23
C ARG A 531 -22.83 -5.88 9.16
N SER A 532 -22.14 -6.08 10.28
CA SER A 532 -20.67 -6.10 10.37
C SER A 532 -20.08 -7.22 9.50
N PHE A 533 -20.65 -8.42 9.59
CA PHE A 533 -20.29 -9.56 8.75
C PHE A 533 -20.52 -9.28 7.26
N VAL A 534 -21.70 -8.75 6.92
CA VAL A 534 -22.05 -8.36 5.54
C VAL A 534 -21.09 -7.31 4.99
N GLN A 535 -20.70 -6.32 5.78
CA GLN A 535 -19.75 -5.29 5.36
C GLN A 535 -18.39 -5.92 5.00
N LYS A 536 -17.81 -6.74 5.89
CA LYS A 536 -16.55 -7.45 5.63
C LYS A 536 -16.63 -8.34 4.41
N TYR A 537 -17.75 -9.06 4.26
CA TYR A 537 -18.02 -9.90 3.09
C TYR A 537 -18.02 -9.07 1.80
N VAL A 538 -18.75 -7.96 1.81
CA VAL A 538 -18.87 -7.06 0.66
C VAL A 538 -17.52 -6.46 0.29
N ASP A 539 -16.70 -6.06 1.25
CA ASP A 539 -15.39 -5.46 0.99
C ASP A 539 -14.42 -6.49 0.38
N ALA A 540 -14.37 -7.71 0.93
CA ALA A 540 -13.56 -8.79 0.40
C ALA A 540 -13.96 -9.17 -1.04
N GLU A 541 -15.26 -9.29 -1.30
CA GLU A 541 -15.75 -9.69 -2.63
C GLU A 541 -15.65 -8.54 -3.65
N LYS A 542 -15.79 -7.27 -3.25
CA LYS A 542 -15.54 -6.11 -4.12
C LYS A 542 -14.09 -6.06 -4.60
N GLU A 543 -13.15 -6.33 -3.71
CA GLU A 543 -11.73 -6.39 -4.08
C GLU A 543 -11.49 -7.51 -5.11
N HIS A 544 -12.12 -8.67 -4.92
CA HIS A 544 -12.02 -9.78 -5.85
C HIS A 544 -12.67 -9.43 -7.21
N LEU A 545 -13.88 -8.88 -7.22
CA LEU A 545 -14.61 -8.46 -8.44
C LEU A 545 -13.78 -7.53 -9.33
N ASN A 546 -13.01 -6.60 -8.74
CA ASN A 546 -12.14 -5.69 -9.47
C ASN A 546 -10.94 -6.38 -10.15
N LYS A 547 -10.56 -7.59 -9.71
CA LYS A 547 -9.39 -8.34 -10.20
C LYS A 547 -9.76 -9.50 -11.12
N VAL A 548 -11.06 -9.79 -11.32
CA VAL A 548 -11.52 -10.96 -12.08
C VAL A 548 -11.15 -10.84 -13.57
N LYS A 549 -10.26 -11.74 -14.04
CA LYS A 549 -10.04 -12.03 -15.47
C LYS A 549 -10.98 -13.14 -15.95
N PHE A 550 -11.16 -13.31 -17.25
CA PHE A 550 -12.06 -14.34 -17.78
C PHE A 550 -11.54 -15.77 -17.53
N THR A 551 -12.16 -16.51 -16.61
CA THR A 551 -11.93 -17.97 -16.39
C THR A 551 -13.23 -18.65 -15.90
N GLU A 552 -13.41 -19.95 -16.16
CA GLU A 552 -14.55 -20.75 -15.67
C GLU A 552 -14.68 -20.70 -14.14
N LYS A 553 -13.54 -20.70 -13.43
CA LYS A 553 -13.48 -20.59 -11.97
C LYS A 553 -14.12 -19.29 -11.46
N ASN A 554 -13.96 -18.20 -12.21
CA ASN A 554 -14.53 -16.91 -11.84
C ASN A 554 -16.05 -16.85 -12.06
N PHE A 555 -16.58 -17.60 -13.02
CA PHE A 555 -18.03 -17.68 -13.24
C PHE A 555 -18.73 -18.36 -12.06
N LYS A 556 -18.26 -19.53 -11.62
CA LYS A 556 -18.77 -20.24 -10.43
C LYS A 556 -18.72 -19.37 -9.17
N HIS A 557 -17.64 -18.62 -9.01
CA HIS A 557 -17.46 -17.72 -7.89
C HIS A 557 -18.45 -16.53 -7.91
N LEU A 558 -18.73 -15.93 -9.08
CA LEU A 558 -19.73 -14.85 -9.21
C LEU A 558 -21.15 -15.32 -8.82
N PHE A 559 -21.53 -16.53 -9.21
CA PHE A 559 -22.82 -17.11 -8.76
C PHE A 559 -22.88 -17.31 -7.26
N ARG A 560 -21.78 -17.74 -6.67
CA ARG A 560 -21.68 -17.91 -5.22
C ARG A 560 -21.96 -16.59 -4.52
N ILE A 561 -21.40 -15.48 -5.02
CA ILE A 561 -21.65 -14.14 -4.50
C ILE A 561 -23.14 -13.81 -4.54
N ILE A 562 -23.79 -13.99 -5.70
CA ILE A 562 -25.23 -13.71 -5.88
C ILE A 562 -26.07 -14.56 -4.92
N ASN A 563 -25.82 -15.87 -4.84
CA ASN A 563 -26.56 -16.77 -3.96
C ASN A 563 -26.38 -16.42 -2.48
N THR A 564 -25.16 -16.10 -2.06
CA THR A 564 -24.87 -15.67 -0.68
C THR A 564 -25.59 -14.37 -0.35
N CYS A 565 -25.61 -13.39 -1.27
CA CYS A 565 -26.35 -12.15 -1.08
C CYS A 565 -27.85 -12.40 -0.90
N MET A 566 -28.46 -13.27 -1.71
CA MET A 566 -29.87 -13.65 -1.58
C MET A 566 -30.17 -14.29 -0.22
N ARG A 567 -29.35 -15.25 0.22
CA ARG A 567 -29.54 -15.93 1.52
C ARG A 567 -29.38 -14.98 2.70
N LEU A 568 -28.39 -14.09 2.67
CA LEU A 568 -28.19 -13.10 3.73
C LEU A 568 -29.32 -12.06 3.78
N ARG A 569 -29.86 -11.63 2.64
CA ARG A 569 -31.04 -10.74 2.60
C ARG A 569 -32.27 -11.43 3.18
N TYR A 570 -32.50 -12.69 2.82
CA TYR A 570 -33.60 -13.48 3.38
C TYR A 570 -33.47 -13.60 4.90
N TYR A 571 -32.27 -13.89 5.40
CA TYR A 571 -32.02 -13.99 6.83
C TYR A 571 -32.19 -12.66 7.57
N ALA A 572 -31.64 -11.56 7.02
CA ALA A 572 -31.83 -10.21 7.54
C ALA A 572 -33.32 -9.87 7.68
N ALA A 573 -34.15 -10.32 6.72
CA ALA A 573 -35.60 -10.10 6.73
C ALA A 573 -36.33 -10.94 7.79
N GLN A 574 -35.74 -12.04 8.28
CA GLN A 574 -36.31 -12.85 9.35
C GLN A 574 -35.97 -12.30 10.75
N ILE A 575 -34.76 -11.75 10.92
CA ILE A 575 -34.29 -11.29 12.24
C ILE A 575 -34.69 -9.85 12.56
N SER A 576 -35.07 -9.05 11.56
CA SER A 576 -35.44 -7.65 11.78
C SER A 576 -36.83 -7.54 12.46
N PRO A 577 -36.93 -6.93 13.65
CA PRO A 577 -38.19 -6.78 14.37
C PRO A 577 -39.16 -5.80 13.69
N ASP A 578 -38.65 -4.88 12.86
CA ASP A 578 -39.42 -3.94 12.05
C ASP A 578 -38.79 -3.82 10.66
N LYS A 579 -39.45 -4.35 9.64
CA LYS A 579 -38.97 -4.34 8.24
C LYS A 579 -38.94 -2.93 7.64
N ASN A 580 -39.67 -1.97 8.22
CA ASN A 580 -39.88 -0.66 7.63
C ASN A 580 -39.15 0.48 8.34
N ASN A 581 -38.47 0.22 9.48
CA ASN A 581 -37.98 1.30 10.35
C ASN A 581 -36.62 1.06 11.01
N SER A 582 -35.89 0.00 10.64
CA SER A 582 -34.53 -0.26 11.13
C SER A 582 -33.49 0.20 10.10
N ASP A 583 -32.81 1.31 10.38
CA ASP A 583 -31.69 1.84 9.57
C ASP A 583 -30.60 0.77 9.35
N VAL A 584 -30.39 -0.10 10.33
CA VAL A 584 -29.44 -1.21 10.28
C VAL A 584 -29.88 -2.25 9.25
N TYR A 585 -31.16 -2.60 9.21
CA TYR A 585 -31.73 -3.51 8.22
C TYR A 585 -31.62 -2.93 6.81
N LEU A 586 -32.08 -1.70 6.60
CA LEU A 586 -32.04 -1.05 5.28
C LEU A 586 -30.61 -0.89 4.75
N SER A 587 -29.67 -0.50 5.62
CA SER A 587 -28.24 -0.43 5.25
C SER A 587 -27.69 -1.80 4.85
N THR A 588 -28.01 -2.87 5.59
CA THR A 588 -27.56 -4.23 5.30
C THR A 588 -28.10 -4.74 3.97
N ILE A 589 -29.40 -4.56 3.73
CA ILE A 589 -30.04 -4.93 2.46
C ILE A 589 -29.42 -4.16 1.29
N CYS A 590 -29.18 -2.85 1.44
CA CYS A 590 -28.58 -2.02 0.40
C CYS A 590 -27.15 -2.47 0.04
N MET A 591 -26.33 -2.82 1.04
CA MET A 591 -24.97 -3.33 0.80
C MET A 591 -24.96 -4.64 0.01
N LEU A 592 -25.83 -5.59 0.40
CA LEU A 592 -25.97 -6.88 -0.29
C LEU A 592 -26.51 -6.68 -1.71
N GLN A 593 -27.48 -5.80 -1.89
CA GLN A 593 -28.03 -5.47 -3.20
C GLN A 593 -26.96 -4.89 -4.13
N ASN A 594 -26.14 -3.95 -3.64
CA ASN A 594 -25.07 -3.35 -4.44
C ASN A 594 -24.00 -4.37 -4.85
N LEU A 595 -23.64 -5.31 -3.98
CA LEU A 595 -22.70 -6.39 -4.32
C LEU A 595 -23.31 -7.36 -5.34
N GLU A 596 -24.57 -7.74 -5.16
CA GLU A 596 -25.31 -8.58 -6.09
C GLU A 596 -25.43 -7.94 -7.48
N ASP A 597 -25.75 -6.64 -7.54
CA ASP A 597 -25.81 -5.86 -8.77
C ASP A 597 -24.42 -5.78 -9.44
N GLY A 598 -23.35 -5.60 -8.65
CA GLY A 598 -21.97 -5.60 -9.12
C GLY A 598 -21.53 -6.96 -9.69
N ALA A 599 -21.84 -8.05 -9.00
CA ALA A 599 -21.58 -9.40 -9.48
C ALA A 599 -22.41 -9.73 -10.73
N SER A 600 -23.70 -9.37 -10.74
CA SER A 600 -24.61 -9.56 -11.88
C SER A 600 -24.16 -8.77 -13.11
N SER A 601 -23.69 -7.53 -12.91
CA SER A 601 -23.10 -6.69 -13.96
C SER A 601 -21.81 -7.32 -14.53
N THR A 602 -20.95 -7.86 -13.66
CA THR A 602 -19.74 -8.57 -14.08
C THR A 602 -20.08 -9.83 -14.89
N VAL A 603 -21.04 -10.64 -14.44
CA VAL A 603 -21.58 -11.79 -15.19
C VAL A 603 -22.11 -11.34 -16.55
N GLN A 604 -22.93 -10.28 -16.59
CA GLN A 604 -23.48 -9.71 -17.82
C GLN A 604 -22.37 -9.26 -18.78
N ASN A 605 -21.31 -8.60 -18.29
CA ASN A 605 -20.19 -8.16 -19.11
C ASN A 605 -19.38 -9.33 -19.68
N ILE A 606 -19.14 -10.36 -18.87
CA ILE A 606 -18.52 -11.62 -19.31
C ILE A 606 -19.36 -12.28 -20.40
N MET A 607 -20.68 -12.38 -20.18
CA MET A 607 -21.61 -12.96 -21.14
C MET A 607 -21.70 -12.15 -22.43
N ASN A 608 -21.65 -10.81 -22.36
CA ASN A 608 -21.59 -9.95 -23.53
C ASN A 608 -20.28 -10.16 -24.31
N GLY A 609 -19.14 -10.26 -23.63
CA GLY A 609 -17.84 -10.55 -24.25
C GLY A 609 -17.83 -11.90 -24.96
N LEU A 610 -18.32 -12.95 -24.29
CA LEU A 610 -18.49 -14.28 -24.86
C LEU A 610 -19.42 -14.28 -26.08
N ALA A 611 -20.55 -13.60 -25.96
CA ALA A 611 -21.48 -13.46 -27.08
C ALA A 611 -20.81 -12.71 -28.24
N GLN A 612 -20.03 -11.66 -27.98
CA GLN A 612 -19.36 -10.87 -28.99
C GLN A 612 -18.23 -11.63 -29.69
N GLU A 613 -17.35 -12.33 -28.97
CA GLU A 613 -16.28 -13.16 -29.55
C GLU A 613 -16.87 -14.28 -30.44
N ASN A 614 -17.91 -14.95 -29.96
CA ASN A 614 -18.56 -16.01 -30.69
C ASN A 614 -19.40 -15.48 -31.87
N LEU A 615 -20.12 -14.36 -31.73
CA LEU A 615 -20.95 -13.78 -32.81
C LEU A 615 -20.10 -13.10 -33.90
N VAL A 616 -18.99 -12.45 -33.54
CA VAL A 616 -18.08 -11.80 -34.51
C VAL A 616 -17.31 -12.85 -35.33
N SER A 617 -16.93 -13.98 -34.73
CA SER A 617 -16.38 -15.11 -35.49
C SER A 617 -17.44 -15.82 -36.36
N HIS A 618 -18.70 -15.80 -35.93
CA HIS A 618 -19.85 -16.46 -36.57
C HIS A 618 -20.37 -15.78 -37.84
N PHE A 619 -20.29 -14.45 -37.98
CA PHE A 619 -20.68 -13.76 -39.23
C PHE A 619 -19.83 -14.20 -40.46
N LYS A 620 -18.80 -15.03 -40.28
CA LYS A 620 -18.02 -15.66 -41.35
C LYS A 620 -18.39 -17.12 -41.68
N LYS A 621 -19.15 -17.88 -40.87
CA LYS A 621 -19.48 -19.31 -41.14
C LYS A 621 -20.87 -19.73 -40.63
N ARG A 622 -21.64 -20.43 -41.48
CA ARG A 622 -23.07 -20.84 -41.31
C ARG A 622 -23.45 -21.49 -39.95
N ASN A 623 -24.46 -20.91 -39.31
CA ASN A 623 -25.64 -21.46 -38.59
C ASN A 623 -25.58 -22.64 -37.58
N ARG A 624 -24.45 -23.30 -37.25
CA ARG A 624 -24.42 -24.40 -36.25
C ARG A 624 -24.05 -24.00 -34.81
N HIS A 625 -23.73 -22.73 -34.54
CA HIS A 625 -23.09 -22.34 -33.27
C HIS A 625 -23.99 -21.61 -32.25
N ILE A 626 -25.23 -21.22 -32.62
CA ILE A 626 -26.22 -20.77 -31.63
C ILE A 626 -26.59 -21.93 -30.71
N ASP A 627 -26.76 -23.13 -31.29
CA ASP A 627 -26.98 -24.35 -30.52
C ASP A 627 -25.80 -24.64 -29.58
N ILE A 628 -24.56 -24.40 -30.01
CA ILE A 628 -23.35 -24.56 -29.17
C ILE A 628 -23.28 -23.51 -28.05
N LEU A 629 -23.66 -22.25 -28.31
CA LEU A 629 -23.71 -21.20 -27.28
C LEU A 629 -24.80 -21.53 -26.25
N MET A 630 -25.97 -21.97 -26.71
CA MET A 630 -27.07 -22.40 -25.84
C MET A 630 -26.70 -23.67 -25.07
N GLU A 631 -26.02 -24.62 -25.69
CA GLU A 631 -25.50 -25.85 -25.07
C GLU A 631 -24.40 -25.53 -24.05
N ALA A 632 -23.54 -24.54 -24.30
CA ALA A 632 -22.54 -24.07 -23.34
C ALA A 632 -23.20 -23.37 -22.13
N ILE A 633 -24.20 -22.50 -22.37
CA ILE A 633 -24.98 -21.87 -21.30
C ILE A 633 -25.72 -22.92 -20.49
N GLN A 634 -26.31 -23.91 -21.16
CA GLN A 634 -27.06 -24.99 -20.53
C GLN A 634 -26.14 -25.95 -19.76
N THR A 635 -24.96 -26.26 -20.27
CA THR A 635 -23.92 -27.05 -19.58
C THR A 635 -23.45 -26.33 -18.32
N GLN A 636 -23.19 -25.03 -18.40
CA GLN A 636 -22.79 -24.22 -17.25
C GLN A 636 -23.92 -24.05 -16.23
N CYS A 637 -25.18 -23.93 -16.67
CA CYS A 637 -26.34 -23.89 -15.77
C CYS A 637 -26.67 -25.26 -15.16
N ALA A 638 -26.37 -26.37 -15.84
CA ALA A 638 -26.54 -27.73 -15.34
C ALA A 638 -25.54 -28.08 -14.21
N CYS A 639 -24.40 -27.38 -14.15
CA CYS A 639 -23.45 -27.50 -13.04
C CYS A 639 -23.90 -26.83 -11.74
N LEU A 640 -25.06 -26.14 -11.72
CA LEU A 640 -25.60 -25.48 -10.54
C LEU A 640 -26.48 -26.44 -9.70
N PRO A 641 -26.36 -26.43 -8.36
CA PRO A 641 -27.19 -27.26 -7.47
C PRO A 641 -28.70 -27.10 -7.73
N GLU A 642 -29.47 -28.18 -7.55
CA GLU A 642 -30.94 -28.15 -7.67
C GLU A 642 -31.62 -27.18 -6.69
N THR A 643 -30.97 -26.90 -5.56
CA THR A 643 -31.46 -25.99 -4.51
C THR A 643 -31.40 -24.49 -4.86
N ALA A 644 -30.90 -24.13 -6.06
CA ALA A 644 -30.66 -22.75 -6.49
C ALA A 644 -31.63 -22.28 -7.60
N SER A 645 -32.91 -22.65 -7.55
CA SER A 645 -33.89 -22.34 -8.61
C SER A 645 -34.01 -20.83 -8.91
N GLU A 646 -34.04 -19.98 -7.88
CA GLU A 646 -34.12 -18.51 -8.05
C GLU A 646 -32.87 -17.92 -8.71
N VAL A 647 -31.69 -18.41 -8.33
CA VAL A 647 -30.40 -17.99 -8.91
C VAL A 647 -30.32 -18.41 -10.39
N LYS A 648 -30.79 -19.62 -10.71
CA LYS A 648 -30.90 -20.12 -12.09
C LYS A 648 -31.79 -19.18 -12.93
N THR A 649 -32.94 -18.75 -12.41
CA THR A 649 -33.83 -17.82 -13.13
C THR A 649 -33.18 -16.47 -13.40
N VAL A 650 -32.50 -15.87 -12.42
CA VAL A 650 -31.80 -14.57 -12.59
C VAL A 650 -30.74 -14.66 -13.68
N VAL A 651 -29.97 -15.74 -13.69
CA VAL A 651 -28.87 -15.92 -14.63
C VAL A 651 -29.35 -16.24 -16.03
N VAL A 652 -30.36 -17.10 -16.15
CA VAL A 652 -31.01 -17.38 -17.44
C VAL A 652 -31.54 -16.09 -18.05
N LYS A 653 -32.09 -15.18 -17.23
CA LYS A 653 -32.52 -13.84 -17.65
C LYS A 653 -31.35 -12.93 -18.07
N ILE A 654 -30.26 -12.90 -17.32
CA ILE A 654 -29.03 -12.14 -17.65
C ILE A 654 -28.42 -12.65 -18.96
N ALA A 655 -28.25 -13.97 -19.10
CA ALA A 655 -27.73 -14.62 -20.31
C ALA A 655 -28.60 -14.30 -21.53
N TYR A 656 -29.92 -14.43 -21.40
CA TYR A 656 -30.87 -14.09 -22.46
C TYR A 656 -30.76 -12.63 -22.90
N ASN A 657 -30.74 -11.70 -21.94
CA ASN A 657 -30.61 -10.27 -22.23
C ASN A 657 -29.27 -9.94 -22.90
N SER A 658 -28.18 -10.57 -22.45
CA SER A 658 -26.84 -10.42 -23.03
C SER A 658 -26.81 -10.84 -24.50
N VAL A 659 -27.26 -12.07 -24.77
CA VAL A 659 -27.24 -12.65 -26.12
C VAL A 659 -28.17 -11.87 -27.05
N SER A 660 -29.37 -11.52 -26.58
CA SER A 660 -30.34 -10.73 -27.37
C SER A 660 -29.78 -9.35 -27.72
N LYS A 661 -29.14 -8.66 -26.77
CA LYS A 661 -28.53 -7.35 -27.00
C LYS A 661 -27.39 -7.42 -28.04
N VAL A 662 -26.43 -8.32 -27.86
CA VAL A 662 -25.30 -8.45 -28.79
C VAL A 662 -25.78 -8.87 -30.18
N TYR A 663 -26.76 -9.77 -30.27
CA TYR A 663 -27.36 -10.19 -31.54
C TYR A 663 -28.03 -9.01 -32.28
N LEU A 664 -28.80 -8.18 -31.56
CA LEU A 664 -29.41 -6.95 -32.11
C LEU A 664 -28.35 -5.94 -32.56
N GLU A 665 -27.29 -5.72 -31.78
CA GLU A 665 -26.19 -4.83 -32.13
C GLU A 665 -25.44 -5.32 -33.39
N CYS A 666 -25.25 -6.63 -33.54
CA CYS A 666 -24.66 -7.21 -34.75
C CYS A 666 -25.58 -7.04 -35.98
N LEU A 667 -26.88 -7.28 -35.83
CA LEU A 667 -27.89 -7.09 -36.89
C LEU A 667 -27.93 -5.64 -37.39
N MET A 668 -27.87 -4.67 -36.49
CA MET A 668 -27.86 -3.23 -36.81
C MET A 668 -26.60 -2.79 -37.56
N LYS A 669 -25.49 -3.54 -37.46
CA LYS A 669 -24.22 -3.24 -38.14
C LYS A 669 -24.11 -3.86 -39.54
N THR A 670 -25.00 -4.78 -39.92
CA THR A 670 -25.00 -5.41 -41.26
C THR A 670 -25.74 -4.58 -42.30
N LYS A 671 -25.07 -4.28 -43.43
CA LYS A 671 -25.57 -3.38 -44.50
C LYS A 671 -26.76 -3.88 -45.34
N ASN A 672 -27.19 -5.14 -45.22
CA ASN A 672 -28.35 -5.71 -45.93
C ASN A 672 -29.48 -6.05 -44.96
N LEU A 673 -30.20 -5.03 -44.47
CA LEU A 673 -31.27 -5.17 -43.48
C LEU A 673 -32.54 -5.83 -44.05
N GLU A 674 -32.88 -5.61 -45.32
CA GLU A 674 -34.17 -6.07 -45.90
C GLU A 674 -34.26 -7.59 -46.11
N GLU A 675 -33.16 -8.26 -46.46
CA GLU A 675 -33.14 -9.72 -46.70
C GLU A 675 -32.91 -10.52 -45.39
N CYS A 676 -32.30 -9.90 -44.38
CA CYS A 676 -32.01 -10.53 -43.09
C CYS A 676 -33.13 -10.42 -42.07
N TRP A 677 -34.02 -9.42 -42.15
CA TRP A 677 -35.05 -9.20 -41.12
C TRP A 677 -36.07 -10.33 -40.99
N GLY A 678 -36.54 -10.90 -42.11
CA GLY A 678 -37.50 -12.01 -42.10
C GLY A 678 -36.95 -13.28 -41.43
N ASN A 679 -35.72 -13.67 -41.81
CA ASN A 679 -35.02 -14.82 -41.22
C ASN A 679 -34.55 -14.56 -39.77
N ALA A 680 -34.19 -13.31 -39.43
CA ALA A 680 -33.80 -12.95 -38.08
C ALA A 680 -34.99 -13.00 -37.11
N MET A 681 -36.17 -12.53 -37.52
CA MET A 681 -37.34 -12.52 -36.65
C MET A 681 -37.93 -13.92 -36.43
N GLU A 682 -37.87 -14.81 -37.43
CA GLU A 682 -38.18 -16.23 -37.23
C GLU A 682 -37.18 -16.91 -36.29
N LYS A 683 -35.88 -16.62 -36.42
CA LYS A 683 -34.87 -17.19 -35.51
C LYS A 683 -34.93 -16.64 -34.10
N ILE A 684 -35.24 -15.36 -33.92
CA ILE A 684 -35.51 -14.78 -32.60
C ILE A 684 -36.73 -15.47 -31.98
N LYS A 685 -37.79 -15.72 -32.76
CA LYS A 685 -38.94 -16.51 -32.31
C LYS A 685 -38.59 -17.96 -31.99
N GLU A 686 -37.71 -18.59 -32.77
CA GLU A 686 -37.24 -19.96 -32.53
C GLU A 686 -36.40 -20.05 -31.26
N VAL A 687 -35.44 -19.14 -31.07
CA VAL A 687 -34.65 -19.01 -29.83
C VAL A 687 -35.55 -18.70 -28.64
N PHE A 688 -36.54 -17.80 -28.79
CA PHE A 688 -37.53 -17.51 -27.75
C PHE A 688 -38.40 -18.73 -27.43
N ASN A 689 -38.80 -19.52 -28.43
CA ASN A 689 -39.59 -20.74 -28.22
C ASN A 689 -38.78 -21.87 -27.59
N ILE A 690 -37.51 -22.04 -27.97
CA ILE A 690 -36.57 -22.97 -27.32
C ILE A 690 -36.39 -22.56 -25.85
N PHE A 691 -36.20 -21.26 -25.60
CA PHE A 691 -36.08 -20.69 -24.27
C PHE A 691 -37.35 -20.89 -23.42
N MET A 692 -38.53 -20.58 -23.96
CA MET A 692 -39.82 -20.78 -23.28
C MET A 692 -40.07 -22.26 -22.98
N LYS A 693 -39.78 -23.15 -23.94
CA LYS A 693 -39.93 -24.61 -23.78
C LYS A 693 -39.00 -25.18 -22.70
N HIS A 694 -37.80 -24.63 -22.52
CA HIS A 694 -36.88 -25.03 -21.47
C HIS A 694 -37.18 -24.36 -20.12
N SER A 695 -37.69 -23.13 -20.09
CA SER A 695 -38.15 -22.46 -18.86
C SER A 695 -39.44 -23.04 -18.27
N LEU A 696 -40.25 -23.74 -19.08
CA LEU A 696 -41.48 -24.44 -18.65
C LEU A 696 -41.24 -25.90 -18.23
N ASN A 697 -40.09 -26.46 -18.58
CA ASN A 697 -39.66 -27.81 -18.17
C ASN A 697 -38.73 -27.77 -16.92
N TRP A 698 -38.38 -26.58 -16.44
CA TRP A 698 -37.61 -26.29 -15.23
C TRP A 698 -38.52 -25.57 -14.23
#